data_AF-A0A931DPH6-F1
#
_entry.id   AF-A0A931DPH6-F1
#
_cell.length_a   1.000
_cell.length_b   1.000
_cell.length_c   1.000
_cell.angle_alpha   90.00
_cell.angle_beta   90.00
_cell.angle_gamma   90.00
#
_symmetry.space_group_name_H-M   'P 1'
#
loop_
_entity.id
_entity.type
_entity.pdbx_description
1 polymer ?
#
loop_
_entity_poly.entity_id
_entity_poly.type
_entity_poly.pdbx_seq_one_letter_code
_entity_poly.pdbx_strand_id
1 'polypeptide(L)'
;MTGADPLATGPIRERVLRSWAESPARFREDANAEEDHALGGYRDRVVIELAQNAADAALRAGVPGRLRLSLDSDAPAGGTGAAGRPVLTAANTGAPLDAAGVEALSTLRASAKRDETGSVGRFGVGFAAVVAVSDAPSIASAEAAGADGTRADGAGADGAGAAGRRVAGVEWSRARARDLVAAVPALAGELERRGGHVPLLRLPFAAPPADLPEIPEGFATAVRLPLRDAAAVASVRAQLDQVGPALLLALPALRTVEIVVDGTPVRTLAVTGPEPGTPGARSTVVIDGVPWRTAEAHGRTPPELLADRPVEERARPGWQVRWALPEAGGPELPEGIPAVVHAPTPGDERLGLPALLIASFPLAPDRRHVAPGPLTDFLVERAAETYAALLRELPATPRLLDLVPGPMAAGELDARIRRALLARLPDVPLLPVAGDQGAADHVVADHGAAVHHGAAVHHRAGEAPRARGRDLVAVDGPPALIELLAGEGEEAAVLPGLLPAGWPARHPALTALGVRRVELADVVDELAALDRPPAWWHRLYETLSGVPADALGALPVPLAPGDGPLHGVRVVRGPRGLLVAADGVDPAGLGPLGLRFVHPEAVHPLLIRLGAVEAGPRAVLADPAVRAAVEGSFDADDPDEIAAAVLGLVAAARLDPGEQPWLAELTLPGADGDLYPAGELLLPGSPLRDLMAEDAPFGVVADGPVERWGAETLAGAGVLDGFALARGEEVDLPALADLAESHDLDDEDRWAEDVLARLGPQDLPPVLPEFEAVRDLELVADWDAALRLLDGPPWRNAIVRPAHVSLHDGRRVAVPSYTAWWLRRHPVLDGRRPGEFRLEGDAPGDGDLLAGLYDPVPATAPKDRELLLALGVRTSLEELLAEPGGPAELLDRLGDPSRTVPRAHLGRLWTALADAPGLDVDPPERVRAVVDGAVEVVDAADALVLDRPDALPLLAGQPLVIAADGRAERLAALLDLPRAGEELPGVIESAGTDRPVPAEVRAVLPEAPGTYRAYGSLVVDGQAVRWWYGDDDRVHADGAWGLARGLAWAAGRWEDRLLAEAVLRDPEALPAVLAEMDLEQD
;
A
#
# COMPACT_ATOMS: atom_id res chain seq x y z
N MET A 1 -28.81 -79.80 -63.67
CA MET A 1 -29.04 -79.64 -62.22
C MET A 1 -28.72 -78.21 -61.86
N THR A 2 -29.72 -77.35 -61.82
CA THR A 2 -29.62 -75.97 -61.33
C THR A 2 -29.34 -76.03 -59.83
N GLY A 3 -28.12 -75.68 -59.43
CA GLY A 3 -27.81 -75.48 -58.01
C GLY A 3 -28.75 -74.41 -57.44
N ALA A 4 -29.31 -74.66 -56.26
CA ALA A 4 -30.22 -73.72 -55.61
C ALA A 4 -29.54 -72.34 -55.44
N ASP A 5 -30.20 -71.26 -55.85
CA ASP A 5 -29.81 -69.86 -55.63
C ASP A 5 -30.71 -69.27 -54.52
N PRO A 6 -30.48 -69.63 -53.24
CA PRO A 6 -31.37 -69.25 -52.12
C PRO A 6 -31.39 -67.73 -51.87
N LEU A 7 -30.42 -66.99 -52.42
CA LEU A 7 -30.30 -65.53 -52.30
C LEU A 7 -30.82 -64.79 -53.53
N ALA A 8 -31.40 -65.49 -54.51
CA ALA A 8 -32.00 -64.92 -55.72
C ALA A 8 -31.08 -63.95 -56.50
N THR A 9 -29.79 -64.27 -56.62
CA THR A 9 -28.79 -63.47 -57.34
C THR A 9 -29.04 -63.41 -58.86
N GLY A 10 -29.50 -64.50 -59.46
CA GLY A 10 -29.78 -64.61 -60.90
C GLY A 10 -30.83 -63.59 -61.39
N PRO A 11 -32.03 -63.55 -60.79
CA PRO A 11 -33.07 -62.58 -61.16
C PRO A 11 -32.62 -61.12 -61.05
N ILE A 12 -31.80 -60.75 -60.05
CA ILE A 12 -31.26 -59.38 -59.92
C ILE A 12 -30.38 -59.06 -61.13
N ARG A 13 -29.42 -59.94 -61.43
CA ARG A 13 -28.47 -59.77 -62.53
C ARG A 13 -29.16 -59.67 -63.90
N GLU A 14 -30.17 -60.50 -64.14
CA GLU A 14 -30.97 -60.46 -65.38
C GLU A 14 -31.72 -59.14 -65.56
N ARG A 15 -32.34 -58.61 -64.49
CA ARG A 15 -33.04 -57.31 -64.52
C ARG A 15 -32.08 -56.16 -64.84
N VAL A 16 -30.90 -56.15 -64.21
CA VAL A 16 -29.89 -55.11 -64.39
C VAL A 16 -29.36 -55.12 -65.82
N LEU A 17 -28.91 -56.28 -66.33
CA LEU A 17 -28.37 -56.39 -67.69
C LEU A 17 -29.41 -56.02 -68.75
N ARG A 18 -30.67 -56.41 -68.57
CA ARG A 18 -31.78 -56.01 -69.46
C ARG A 18 -31.94 -54.49 -69.46
N SER A 19 -31.99 -53.86 -68.28
CA SER A 19 -32.13 -52.41 -68.16
C SER A 19 -30.98 -51.64 -68.81
N TRP A 20 -29.75 -52.15 -68.70
CA TRP A 20 -28.59 -51.53 -69.36
C TRP A 20 -28.58 -51.76 -70.87
N ALA A 21 -28.98 -52.94 -71.33
CA ALA A 21 -29.11 -53.24 -72.76
C ALA A 21 -30.15 -52.34 -73.45
N GLU A 22 -31.27 -52.06 -72.77
CA GLU A 22 -32.31 -51.14 -73.24
C GLU A 22 -31.89 -49.66 -73.17
N SER A 23 -31.05 -49.28 -72.21
CA SER A 23 -30.54 -47.93 -72.04
C SER A 23 -29.09 -47.91 -71.55
N PRO A 24 -28.11 -47.75 -72.46
CA PRO A 24 -26.70 -47.62 -72.08
C PRO A 24 -26.41 -46.41 -71.16
N ALA A 25 -27.29 -45.40 -71.15
CA ALA A 25 -27.18 -44.29 -70.21
C ALA A 25 -27.29 -44.75 -68.74
N ARG A 26 -28.16 -45.73 -68.44
CA ARG A 26 -28.29 -46.30 -67.08
C ARG A 26 -27.04 -47.05 -66.63
N PHE A 27 -26.37 -47.74 -67.56
CA PHE A 27 -25.06 -48.34 -67.28
C PHE A 27 -24.03 -47.29 -66.86
N ARG A 28 -24.00 -46.13 -67.55
CA ARG A 28 -23.12 -45.02 -67.17
C ARG A 28 -23.48 -44.41 -65.82
N GLU A 29 -24.77 -44.22 -65.56
CA GLU A 29 -25.26 -43.69 -64.28
C GLU A 29 -24.88 -44.61 -63.12
N ASP A 30 -25.08 -45.91 -63.26
CA ASP A 30 -24.69 -46.89 -62.24
C ASP A 30 -23.17 -46.96 -62.04
N ALA A 31 -22.40 -46.92 -63.14
CA ALA A 31 -20.94 -46.91 -63.09
C ALA A 31 -20.41 -45.64 -62.41
N ASN A 32 -20.91 -44.45 -62.79
CA ASN A 32 -20.53 -43.19 -62.17
C ASN A 32 -20.91 -43.15 -60.68
N ALA A 33 -22.13 -43.61 -60.33
CA ALA A 33 -22.58 -43.58 -58.95
C ALA A 33 -21.74 -44.49 -58.03
N GLU A 34 -21.36 -45.69 -58.50
CA GLU A 34 -20.47 -46.57 -57.74
C GLU A 34 -19.05 -46.01 -57.63
N GLU A 35 -18.53 -45.42 -58.72
CA GLU A 35 -17.20 -44.81 -58.78
C GLU A 35 -17.11 -43.57 -57.88
N ASP A 36 -18.12 -42.68 -57.88
CA ASP A 36 -18.21 -41.53 -56.99
C ASP A 36 -18.23 -41.95 -55.51
N HIS A 37 -18.87 -43.08 -55.18
CA HIS A 37 -18.84 -43.64 -53.84
C HIS A 37 -17.46 -44.23 -53.50
N ALA A 38 -16.86 -45.01 -54.41
CA ALA A 38 -15.57 -45.66 -54.18
C ALA A 38 -14.38 -44.67 -54.13
N LEU A 39 -14.42 -43.58 -54.91
CA LEU A 39 -13.36 -42.57 -55.01
C LEU A 39 -13.62 -41.32 -54.14
N GLY A 40 -14.87 -41.03 -53.82
CA GLY A 40 -15.29 -39.87 -53.02
C GLY A 40 -15.35 -40.16 -51.52
N GLY A 41 -16.47 -39.77 -50.88
CA GLY A 41 -16.61 -39.72 -49.41
C GLY A 41 -16.50 -41.05 -48.65
N TYR A 42 -16.45 -42.20 -49.33
CA TYR A 42 -16.35 -43.54 -48.70
C TYR A 42 -15.02 -44.26 -48.90
N ARG A 43 -14.08 -43.64 -49.62
CA ARG A 43 -12.77 -44.25 -49.95
C ARG A 43 -12.02 -44.79 -48.72
N ASP A 44 -12.18 -44.15 -47.57
CA ASP A 44 -11.50 -44.41 -46.30
C ASP A 44 -12.45 -44.85 -45.17
N ARG A 45 -13.61 -45.46 -45.49
CA ARG A 45 -14.64 -45.81 -44.49
C ARG A 45 -15.05 -47.28 -44.45
N VAL A 46 -14.37 -48.15 -45.18
CA VAL A 46 -14.66 -49.59 -45.28
C VAL A 46 -14.84 -50.25 -43.91
N VAL A 47 -13.91 -50.03 -42.97
CA VAL A 47 -13.96 -50.65 -41.64
C VAL A 47 -15.18 -50.20 -40.84
N ILE A 48 -15.49 -48.92 -40.88
CA ILE A 48 -16.61 -48.33 -40.15
C ILE A 48 -17.95 -48.78 -40.74
N GLU A 49 -18.08 -48.82 -42.06
CA GLU A 49 -19.29 -49.30 -42.74
C GLU A 49 -19.54 -50.79 -42.47
N LEU A 50 -18.48 -51.61 -42.42
CA LEU A 50 -18.57 -53.01 -41.98
C LEU A 50 -19.01 -53.13 -40.52
N ALA A 51 -18.51 -52.25 -39.63
CA ALA A 51 -18.93 -52.20 -38.24
C ALA A 51 -20.39 -51.77 -38.07
N GLN A 52 -20.87 -50.80 -38.86
CA GLN A 52 -22.28 -50.42 -38.89
C GLN A 52 -23.17 -51.58 -39.36
N ASN A 53 -22.77 -52.29 -40.40
CA ASN A 53 -23.51 -53.47 -40.89
C ASN A 53 -23.56 -54.58 -39.82
N ALA A 54 -22.46 -54.78 -39.08
CA ALA A 54 -22.41 -55.70 -37.95
C ALA A 54 -23.33 -55.27 -36.79
N ALA A 55 -23.33 -53.98 -36.43
CA ALA A 55 -24.20 -53.41 -35.40
C ALA A 55 -25.68 -53.56 -35.79
N ASP A 56 -26.03 -53.24 -37.04
CA ASP A 56 -27.38 -53.40 -37.58
C ASP A 56 -27.84 -54.86 -37.57
N ALA A 57 -26.95 -55.79 -37.92
CA ALA A 57 -27.27 -57.22 -37.88
C ALA A 57 -27.52 -57.70 -36.44
N ALA A 58 -26.72 -57.23 -35.49
CA ALA A 58 -26.89 -57.54 -34.06
C ALA A 58 -28.21 -56.97 -33.51
N LEU A 59 -28.55 -55.72 -33.87
CA LEU A 59 -29.82 -55.08 -33.50
C LEU A 59 -31.02 -55.86 -34.05
N ARG A 60 -31.01 -56.23 -35.34
CA ARG A 60 -32.11 -57.02 -35.94
C ARG A 60 -32.30 -58.39 -35.28
N ALA A 61 -31.22 -58.99 -34.81
CA ALA A 61 -31.28 -60.28 -34.10
C ALA A 61 -31.55 -60.14 -32.59
N GLY A 62 -31.51 -58.93 -32.02
CA GLY A 62 -31.65 -58.72 -30.58
C GLY A 62 -30.52 -59.36 -29.75
N VAL A 63 -29.31 -59.50 -30.31
CA VAL A 63 -28.15 -60.11 -29.63
C VAL A 63 -27.01 -59.12 -29.42
N PRO A 64 -26.14 -59.32 -28.42
CA PRO A 64 -24.88 -58.59 -28.30
C PRO A 64 -24.02 -58.71 -29.57
N GLY A 65 -23.71 -57.56 -30.18
CA GLY A 65 -22.91 -57.51 -31.40
C GLY A 65 -21.43 -57.79 -31.12
N ARG A 66 -20.86 -58.73 -31.85
CA ARG A 66 -19.43 -59.01 -31.89
C ARG A 66 -18.96 -58.84 -33.32
N LEU A 67 -17.85 -58.13 -33.51
CA LEU A 67 -17.20 -57.93 -34.81
C LEU A 67 -15.73 -58.35 -34.69
N ARG A 68 -15.25 -59.17 -35.63
CA ARG A 68 -13.83 -59.47 -35.82
C ARG A 68 -13.39 -58.95 -37.19
N LEU A 69 -12.35 -58.15 -37.21
CA LEU A 69 -11.70 -57.61 -38.39
C LEU A 69 -10.31 -58.25 -38.51
N SER A 70 -10.13 -59.11 -39.50
CA SER A 70 -8.88 -59.84 -39.75
C SER A 70 -8.24 -59.36 -41.04
N LEU A 71 -7.05 -58.76 -40.96
CA LEU A 71 -6.22 -58.43 -42.12
C LEU A 71 -5.09 -59.45 -42.26
N ASP A 72 -5.12 -60.25 -43.31
CA ASP A 72 -4.01 -61.11 -43.73
C ASP A 72 -3.25 -60.38 -44.85
N SER A 73 -2.04 -59.92 -44.58
CA SER A 73 -1.25 -59.11 -45.51
C SER A 73 -0.18 -59.88 -46.27
N ASP A 74 0.10 -61.13 -45.88
CA ASP A 74 1.11 -61.98 -46.50
C ASP A 74 0.44 -63.07 -47.35
N ALA A 75 0.31 -62.80 -48.64
CA ALA A 75 0.02 -63.86 -49.59
C ALA A 75 1.31 -64.60 -49.99
N PRO A 76 1.33 -65.95 -50.04
CA PRO A 76 2.50 -66.68 -50.51
C PRO A 76 2.86 -66.27 -51.94
N ALA A 77 4.11 -65.87 -52.14
CA ALA A 77 4.63 -65.44 -53.43
C ALA A 77 4.55 -66.58 -54.46
N GLY A 78 3.56 -66.52 -55.35
CA GLY A 78 3.44 -67.47 -56.47
C GLY A 78 2.05 -67.71 -57.06
N GLY A 79 0.96 -67.26 -56.43
CA GLY A 79 -0.41 -67.49 -56.93
C GLY A 79 -0.92 -66.40 -57.87
N THR A 80 -1.05 -66.68 -59.17
CA THR A 80 -1.79 -65.81 -60.10
C THR A 80 -3.30 -66.02 -59.94
N GLY A 81 -3.93 -65.28 -59.03
CA GLY A 81 -5.39 -65.29 -58.82
C GLY A 81 -5.82 -64.63 -57.50
N ALA A 82 -7.13 -64.60 -57.22
CA ALA A 82 -7.72 -64.09 -55.97
C ALA A 82 -7.31 -64.87 -54.70
N ALA A 83 -6.56 -65.97 -54.86
CA ALA A 83 -6.02 -66.80 -53.79
C ALA A 83 -4.62 -66.36 -53.30
N GLY A 84 -3.99 -65.35 -53.94
CA GLY A 84 -2.64 -64.88 -53.63
C GLY A 84 -2.55 -63.37 -53.35
N ARG A 85 -3.60 -62.75 -52.79
CA ARG A 85 -3.62 -61.32 -52.44
C ARG A 85 -3.88 -61.14 -50.95
N PRO A 86 -3.43 -60.02 -50.33
CA PRO A 86 -3.87 -59.61 -49.00
C PRO A 86 -5.41 -59.61 -48.89
N VAL A 87 -5.95 -60.04 -47.76
CA VAL A 87 -7.40 -60.19 -47.53
C VAL A 87 -7.81 -59.49 -46.24
N LEU A 88 -8.85 -58.66 -46.31
CA LEU A 88 -9.60 -58.22 -45.13
C LEU A 88 -10.85 -59.09 -44.96
N THR A 89 -11.04 -59.67 -43.78
CA THR A 89 -12.24 -60.43 -43.41
C THR A 89 -12.94 -59.73 -42.25
N ALA A 90 -14.24 -59.45 -42.40
CA ALA A 90 -15.09 -58.94 -41.33
C ALA A 90 -16.13 -59.98 -40.95
N ALA A 91 -16.01 -60.57 -39.76
CA ALA A 91 -16.95 -61.54 -39.22
C ALA A 91 -17.82 -60.92 -38.13
N ASN A 92 -19.14 -61.07 -38.21
CA ASN A 92 -20.06 -60.50 -37.22
C ASN A 92 -21.13 -61.49 -36.72
N THR A 93 -21.60 -61.25 -35.49
CA THR A 93 -22.83 -61.86 -34.96
C THR A 93 -24.05 -61.06 -35.41
N GLY A 94 -25.22 -61.68 -35.39
CA GLY A 94 -26.49 -61.03 -35.74
C GLY A 94 -27.32 -61.80 -36.76
N ALA A 95 -28.33 -61.13 -37.33
CA ALA A 95 -29.24 -61.72 -38.29
C ALA A 95 -28.51 -62.14 -39.58
N PRO A 96 -28.81 -63.32 -40.15
CA PRO A 96 -28.16 -63.81 -41.36
C PRO A 96 -28.55 -62.98 -42.60
N LEU A 97 -27.75 -63.09 -43.66
CA LEU A 97 -28.01 -62.46 -44.96
C LEU A 97 -29.13 -63.21 -45.69
N ASP A 98 -30.13 -62.47 -46.17
CA ASP A 98 -31.27 -62.98 -46.94
C ASP A 98 -31.32 -62.38 -48.36
N ALA A 99 -32.27 -62.84 -49.18
CA ALA A 99 -32.42 -62.37 -50.56
C ALA A 99 -32.72 -60.86 -50.65
N ALA A 100 -33.51 -60.32 -49.72
CA ALA A 100 -33.79 -58.88 -49.65
C ALA A 100 -32.53 -58.07 -49.30
N GLY A 101 -31.69 -58.61 -48.42
CA GLY A 101 -30.38 -58.07 -48.09
C GLY A 101 -29.45 -58.04 -49.31
N VAL A 102 -29.37 -59.14 -50.07
CA VAL A 102 -28.57 -59.17 -51.31
C VAL A 102 -29.08 -58.18 -52.35
N GLU A 103 -30.40 -58.06 -52.53
CA GLU A 103 -30.97 -57.05 -53.41
C GLU A 103 -30.57 -55.64 -52.96
N ALA A 104 -30.67 -55.33 -51.65
CA ALA A 104 -30.25 -54.05 -51.11
C ALA A 104 -28.75 -53.76 -51.30
N LEU A 105 -27.88 -54.77 -51.14
CA LEU A 105 -26.44 -54.64 -51.39
C LEU A 105 -26.11 -54.41 -52.88
N SER A 106 -26.96 -54.93 -53.78
CA SER A 106 -26.84 -54.78 -55.22
C SER A 106 -27.58 -53.58 -55.81
N THR A 107 -28.30 -52.82 -54.98
CA THR A 107 -29.03 -51.62 -55.39
C THR A 107 -28.51 -50.35 -54.72
N LEU A 108 -27.77 -49.48 -55.44
CA LEU A 108 -27.37 -48.17 -54.89
C LEU A 108 -28.60 -47.30 -54.62
N ARG A 109 -28.60 -46.68 -53.43
CA ARG A 109 -29.62 -45.72 -52.94
C ARG A 109 -31.03 -46.29 -52.76
N ALA A 110 -31.20 -47.61 -52.79
CA ALA A 110 -32.44 -48.27 -52.43
C ALA A 110 -32.22 -49.11 -51.16
N SER A 111 -32.65 -48.59 -50.00
CA SER A 111 -32.63 -49.35 -48.74
C SER A 111 -33.94 -50.11 -48.56
N ALA A 112 -33.85 -51.42 -48.27
CA ALA A 112 -35.00 -52.23 -47.89
C ALA A 112 -35.55 -51.90 -46.49
N LYS A 113 -34.80 -51.17 -45.66
CA LYS A 113 -35.07 -50.93 -44.23
C LYS A 113 -36.03 -49.76 -43.99
N ARG A 114 -37.27 -49.85 -44.45
CA ARG A 114 -38.23 -48.73 -44.39
C ARG A 114 -38.83 -48.48 -42.99
N ASP A 115 -38.84 -49.47 -42.09
CA ASP A 115 -39.62 -49.41 -40.83
C ASP A 115 -38.87 -49.79 -39.53
N GLU A 116 -37.54 -49.98 -39.53
CA GLU A 116 -36.77 -50.39 -38.33
C GLU A 116 -36.26 -49.18 -37.53
N THR A 117 -36.77 -49.00 -36.30
CA THR A 117 -36.29 -47.98 -35.34
C THR A 117 -34.96 -48.42 -34.73
N GLY A 118 -33.93 -47.57 -34.82
CA GLY A 118 -32.61 -47.80 -34.21
C GLY A 118 -31.52 -48.36 -35.14
N SER A 119 -31.82 -48.68 -36.40
CA SER A 119 -30.79 -49.05 -37.38
C SER A 119 -29.97 -47.84 -37.83
N VAL A 120 -28.64 -47.99 -37.85
CA VAL A 120 -27.67 -46.94 -38.14
C VAL A 120 -27.51 -46.73 -39.66
N GLY A 121 -27.72 -47.77 -40.47
CA GLY A 121 -27.61 -47.70 -41.93
C GLY A 121 -28.63 -46.76 -42.59
N ARG A 122 -28.17 -45.57 -43.01
CA ARG A 122 -29.04 -44.43 -43.36
C ARG A 122 -29.48 -44.37 -44.84
N PHE A 123 -28.78 -45.03 -45.78
CA PHE A 123 -29.01 -44.80 -47.24
C PHE A 123 -28.84 -46.02 -48.18
N GLY A 124 -28.55 -47.22 -47.68
CA GLY A 124 -28.38 -48.40 -48.53
C GLY A 124 -27.17 -48.36 -49.48
N VAL A 125 -26.17 -47.52 -49.18
CA VAL A 125 -24.93 -47.36 -49.98
C VAL A 125 -23.66 -47.71 -49.21
N GLY A 126 -23.75 -48.03 -47.91
CA GLY A 126 -22.59 -48.23 -47.04
C GLY A 126 -21.68 -49.37 -47.48
N PHE A 127 -22.25 -50.45 -48.00
CA PHE A 127 -21.47 -51.56 -48.55
C PHE A 127 -20.69 -51.19 -49.81
N ALA A 128 -21.07 -50.14 -50.55
CA ALA A 128 -20.30 -49.68 -51.71
C ALA A 128 -18.87 -49.22 -51.35
N ALA A 129 -18.60 -48.90 -50.08
CA ALA A 129 -17.26 -48.61 -49.60
C ALA A 129 -16.28 -49.76 -49.90
N VAL A 130 -16.72 -51.02 -49.91
CA VAL A 130 -15.84 -52.17 -50.18
C VAL A 130 -15.22 -52.14 -51.58
N VAL A 131 -15.87 -51.47 -52.54
CA VAL A 131 -15.39 -51.32 -53.93
C VAL A 131 -14.14 -50.43 -54.00
N ALA A 132 -13.94 -49.55 -53.01
CA ALA A 132 -12.74 -48.74 -52.89
C ALA A 132 -11.48 -49.61 -52.72
N VAL A 133 -11.61 -50.77 -52.06
CA VAL A 133 -10.48 -51.63 -51.68
C VAL A 133 -10.48 -53.02 -52.34
N SER A 134 -11.61 -53.50 -52.86
CA SER A 134 -11.74 -54.85 -53.43
C SER A 134 -12.46 -54.88 -54.77
N ASP A 135 -12.01 -55.79 -55.65
CA ASP A 135 -12.61 -56.05 -56.96
C ASP A 135 -13.43 -57.35 -57.00
N ALA A 136 -13.41 -58.10 -55.89
CA ALA A 136 -14.06 -59.40 -55.76
C ALA A 136 -14.59 -59.65 -54.33
N PRO A 137 -15.46 -58.79 -53.78
CA PRO A 137 -16.00 -58.98 -52.45
C PRO A 137 -16.93 -60.20 -52.41
N SER A 138 -16.89 -60.98 -51.33
CA SER A 138 -17.80 -62.10 -51.09
C SER A 138 -18.32 -62.13 -49.66
N ILE A 139 -19.51 -62.70 -49.47
CA ILE A 139 -20.17 -62.83 -48.17
C ILE A 139 -20.66 -64.27 -48.02
N ALA A 140 -20.33 -64.90 -46.90
CA ALA A 140 -21.00 -66.10 -46.41
C ALA A 140 -21.82 -65.76 -45.18
N SER A 141 -23.03 -66.30 -45.10
CA SER A 141 -23.88 -66.18 -43.94
C SER A 141 -24.56 -67.51 -43.64
N ALA A 142 -24.62 -67.86 -42.37
CA ALA A 142 -25.10 -69.14 -41.92
C ALA A 142 -26.46 -68.99 -41.21
N GLU A 143 -27.47 -69.74 -41.67
CA GLU A 143 -28.81 -69.74 -41.06
C GLU A 143 -28.71 -70.02 -39.56
N ALA A 144 -29.57 -69.36 -38.78
CA ALA A 144 -29.69 -69.65 -37.36
C ALA A 144 -30.23 -71.08 -37.19
N ALA A 145 -29.59 -71.89 -36.34
CA ALA A 145 -30.24 -73.10 -35.84
C ALA A 145 -31.51 -72.65 -35.11
N GLY A 146 -32.68 -73.12 -35.56
CA GLY A 146 -33.97 -72.66 -35.04
C GLY A 146 -34.01 -72.70 -33.52
N ALA A 147 -34.33 -71.56 -32.91
CA ALA A 147 -34.65 -71.48 -31.50
C ALA A 147 -36.10 -71.97 -31.29
N ASP A 148 -36.34 -73.27 -31.46
CA ASP A 148 -37.46 -73.94 -30.79
C ASP A 148 -37.07 -75.39 -30.47
N GLY A 149 -36.89 -75.65 -29.19
CA GLY A 149 -36.39 -76.91 -28.64
C GLY A 149 -37.44 -78.02 -28.55
N THR A 150 -38.40 -78.10 -29.46
CA THR A 150 -39.31 -79.26 -29.53
C THR A 150 -38.60 -80.44 -30.18
N ARG A 151 -38.03 -81.29 -29.34
CA ARG A 151 -37.72 -82.69 -29.65
C ARG A 151 -39.00 -83.35 -30.20
N ALA A 152 -38.99 -83.74 -31.46
CA ALA A 152 -39.82 -84.83 -31.93
C ALA A 152 -39.14 -86.12 -31.48
N ASP A 153 -39.58 -86.65 -30.33
CA ASP A 153 -39.18 -87.97 -29.87
C ASP A 153 -39.73 -89.05 -30.82
N GLY A 154 -38.84 -89.90 -31.32
CA GLY A 154 -39.21 -91.21 -31.86
C GLY A 154 -38.57 -91.58 -33.19
N ALA A 155 -37.31 -92.07 -33.15
CA ALA A 155 -36.93 -93.40 -33.65
C ALA A 155 -35.42 -93.47 -33.97
N GLY A 156 -34.74 -94.39 -33.29
CA GLY A 156 -33.67 -95.22 -33.88
C GLY A 156 -32.32 -94.55 -34.13
N ALA A 157 -31.36 -94.88 -33.26
CA ALA A 157 -29.95 -94.78 -33.57
C ALA A 157 -29.64 -95.59 -34.85
N ASP A 158 -29.14 -94.90 -35.87
CA ASP A 158 -28.01 -95.31 -36.73
C ASP A 158 -27.82 -94.26 -37.84
N GLY A 159 -26.75 -93.47 -37.72
CA GLY A 159 -26.36 -92.48 -38.72
C GLY A 159 -25.77 -91.21 -38.10
N ALA A 160 -24.48 -91.22 -37.79
CA ALA A 160 -23.70 -90.00 -37.61
C ALA A 160 -23.62 -89.26 -38.96
N GLY A 161 -24.62 -88.42 -39.23
CA GLY A 161 -24.59 -87.42 -40.28
C GLY A 161 -24.65 -86.05 -39.64
N ALA A 162 -23.58 -85.26 -39.77
CA ALA A 162 -23.58 -83.86 -39.40
C ALA A 162 -24.73 -83.15 -40.12
N ALA A 163 -25.76 -82.73 -39.39
CA ALA A 163 -26.70 -81.73 -39.87
C ALA A 163 -25.94 -80.39 -39.96
N GLY A 164 -25.17 -80.23 -41.03
CA GLY A 164 -24.38 -79.04 -41.29
C GLY A 164 -25.26 -77.80 -41.31
N ARG A 165 -24.80 -76.73 -40.65
CA ARG A 165 -25.43 -75.40 -40.70
C ARG A 165 -25.58 -75.00 -42.18
N ARG A 166 -26.79 -74.66 -42.63
CA ARG A 166 -26.98 -74.18 -44.01
C ARG A 166 -26.28 -72.83 -44.16
N VAL A 167 -25.25 -72.80 -45.01
CA VAL A 167 -24.52 -71.59 -45.36
C VAL A 167 -24.93 -71.20 -46.77
N ALA A 168 -25.36 -69.95 -46.93
CA ALA A 168 -25.58 -69.32 -48.21
C ALA A 168 -24.56 -68.20 -48.40
N GLY A 169 -24.22 -67.88 -49.65
CA GLY A 169 -23.38 -66.74 -49.91
C GLY A 169 -23.46 -66.21 -51.32
N VAL A 170 -22.95 -64.99 -51.42
CA VAL A 170 -22.96 -64.17 -52.62
C VAL A 170 -21.56 -63.63 -52.84
N GLU A 171 -21.16 -63.55 -54.11
CA GLU A 171 -19.93 -62.89 -54.51
C GLU A 171 -20.20 -61.90 -55.64
N TRP A 172 -19.31 -60.91 -55.74
CA TRP A 172 -19.19 -60.04 -56.88
C TRP A 172 -17.80 -60.21 -57.47
N SER A 173 -17.67 -60.06 -58.79
CA SER A 173 -16.38 -60.16 -59.47
C SER A 173 -16.34 -59.18 -60.62
N ARG A 174 -15.38 -58.24 -60.58
CA ARG A 174 -15.21 -57.23 -61.63
C ARG A 174 -14.92 -57.88 -62.99
N ALA A 175 -14.16 -58.97 -63.00
CA ALA A 175 -13.87 -59.74 -64.20
C ALA A 175 -15.15 -60.35 -64.79
N ARG A 176 -15.93 -61.09 -63.99
CA ARG A 176 -17.18 -61.71 -64.45
C ARG A 176 -18.22 -60.66 -64.86
N ALA A 177 -18.29 -59.54 -64.14
CA ALA A 177 -19.15 -58.42 -64.50
C ALA A 177 -18.76 -57.81 -65.86
N ARG A 178 -17.46 -57.60 -66.09
CA ARG A 178 -16.94 -57.10 -67.37
C ARG A 178 -17.24 -58.04 -68.53
N ASP A 179 -17.07 -59.35 -68.33
CA ASP A 179 -17.38 -60.36 -69.36
C ASP A 179 -18.87 -60.35 -69.72
N LEU A 180 -19.74 -60.26 -68.72
CA LEU A 180 -21.20 -60.16 -68.95
C LEU A 180 -21.60 -58.88 -69.68
N VAL A 181 -21.00 -57.72 -69.32
CA VAL A 181 -21.27 -56.45 -69.99
C VAL A 181 -20.72 -56.46 -71.43
N ALA A 182 -19.54 -57.03 -71.65
CA ALA A 182 -18.94 -57.16 -72.99
C ALA A 182 -19.76 -58.07 -73.92
N ALA A 183 -20.44 -59.07 -73.37
CA ALA A 183 -21.34 -59.95 -74.11
C ALA A 183 -22.65 -59.27 -74.54
N VAL A 184 -22.95 -58.04 -74.08
CA VAL A 184 -24.11 -57.25 -74.48
C VAL A 184 -23.69 -56.23 -75.56
N PRO A 185 -24.08 -56.42 -76.84
CA PRO A 185 -23.59 -55.59 -77.94
C PRO A 185 -23.87 -54.09 -77.77
N ALA A 186 -25.03 -53.74 -77.18
CA ALA A 186 -25.42 -52.35 -76.94
C ALA A 186 -24.51 -51.60 -75.95
N LEU A 187 -23.73 -52.32 -75.12
CA LEU A 187 -22.86 -51.74 -74.09
C LEU A 187 -21.38 -51.72 -74.47
N ALA A 188 -20.97 -52.47 -75.49
CA ALA A 188 -19.55 -52.66 -75.85
C ALA A 188 -18.80 -51.33 -76.08
N GLY A 189 -19.39 -50.40 -76.82
CA GLY A 189 -18.77 -49.09 -77.08
C GLY A 189 -18.68 -48.18 -75.84
N GLU A 190 -19.59 -48.32 -74.88
CA GLU A 190 -19.52 -47.57 -73.62
C GLU A 190 -18.51 -48.19 -72.66
N LEU A 191 -18.45 -49.53 -72.60
CA LEU A 191 -17.46 -50.25 -71.81
C LEU A 191 -16.03 -49.88 -72.25
N GLU A 192 -15.77 -49.77 -73.55
CA GLU A 192 -14.48 -49.34 -74.09
C GLU A 192 -14.13 -47.89 -73.69
N ARG A 193 -15.07 -46.95 -73.85
CA ARG A 193 -14.89 -45.55 -73.43
C ARG A 193 -14.55 -45.40 -71.96
N ARG A 194 -15.08 -46.28 -71.11
CA ARG A 194 -14.82 -46.31 -69.65
C ARG A 194 -13.56 -47.11 -69.27
N GLY A 195 -12.72 -47.49 -70.23
CA GLY A 195 -11.50 -48.27 -69.94
C GLY A 195 -11.78 -49.66 -69.36
N GLY A 196 -12.98 -50.22 -69.59
CA GLY A 196 -13.41 -51.49 -69.03
C GLY A 196 -13.95 -51.43 -67.59
N HIS A 197 -14.18 -50.24 -67.03
CA HIS A 197 -14.80 -50.08 -65.71
C HIS A 197 -16.29 -50.45 -65.75
N VAL A 198 -16.75 -51.22 -64.75
CA VAL A 198 -18.14 -51.69 -64.62
C VAL A 198 -18.60 -51.53 -63.17
N PRO A 199 -19.90 -51.25 -62.91
CA PRO A 199 -20.43 -51.17 -61.56
C PRO A 199 -20.55 -52.59 -60.97
N LEU A 200 -19.59 -52.92 -60.10
CA LEU A 200 -19.33 -54.22 -59.53
C LEU A 200 -20.52 -54.77 -58.76
N LEU A 201 -21.12 -53.99 -57.85
CA LEU A 201 -22.11 -54.49 -56.91
C LEU A 201 -23.47 -54.78 -57.56
N ARG A 202 -23.70 -54.30 -58.78
CA ARG A 202 -24.96 -54.45 -59.50
C ARG A 202 -25.19 -55.87 -60.03
N LEU A 203 -24.15 -56.67 -60.18
CA LEU A 203 -24.21 -58.02 -60.73
C LEU A 203 -23.76 -59.06 -59.70
N PRO A 204 -24.63 -59.47 -58.76
CA PRO A 204 -24.32 -60.52 -57.80
C PRO A 204 -24.26 -61.90 -58.46
N PHE A 205 -23.44 -62.79 -57.90
CA PHE A 205 -23.35 -64.19 -58.27
C PHE A 205 -23.54 -65.08 -57.04
N ALA A 206 -24.29 -66.18 -57.20
CA ALA A 206 -24.32 -67.24 -56.21
C ALA A 206 -22.90 -67.84 -56.10
N ALA A 207 -22.32 -67.82 -54.91
CA ALA A 207 -21.03 -68.43 -54.63
C ALA A 207 -21.24 -69.93 -54.38
N PRO A 208 -20.53 -70.82 -55.09
CA PRO A 208 -20.61 -72.25 -54.81
C PRO A 208 -20.00 -72.55 -53.42
N PRO A 209 -20.43 -73.63 -52.73
CA PRO A 209 -19.99 -73.91 -51.36
C PRO A 209 -18.47 -73.96 -51.15
N ALA A 210 -17.70 -74.35 -52.18
CA ALA A 210 -16.25 -74.43 -52.12
C ALA A 210 -15.55 -73.06 -52.14
N ASP A 211 -16.23 -72.01 -52.62
CA ASP A 211 -15.67 -70.67 -52.79
C ASP A 211 -16.20 -69.68 -51.73
N LEU A 212 -17.05 -70.15 -50.80
CA LEU A 212 -17.57 -69.35 -49.71
C LEU A 212 -16.46 -68.99 -48.71
N PRO A 213 -16.42 -67.76 -48.19
CA PRO A 213 -15.51 -67.43 -47.11
C PRO A 213 -15.85 -68.23 -45.85
N GLU A 214 -14.80 -68.68 -45.15
CA GLU A 214 -14.95 -69.34 -43.86
C GLU A 214 -15.59 -68.39 -42.84
N ILE A 215 -16.62 -68.87 -42.14
CA ILE A 215 -17.23 -68.14 -41.04
C ILE A 215 -16.56 -68.60 -39.76
N PRO A 216 -15.78 -67.76 -39.06
CA PRO A 216 -15.11 -68.15 -37.83
C PRO A 216 -16.11 -68.62 -36.77
N GLU A 217 -15.68 -69.54 -35.90
CA GLU A 217 -16.52 -70.07 -34.83
C GLU A 217 -17.10 -68.94 -33.96
N GLY A 218 -18.40 -69.04 -33.64
CA GLY A 218 -19.12 -68.03 -32.85
C GLY A 218 -19.65 -66.83 -33.65
N PHE A 219 -19.43 -66.76 -34.97
CA PHE A 219 -19.98 -65.72 -35.85
C PHE A 219 -21.12 -66.26 -36.75
N ALA A 220 -21.89 -65.34 -37.31
CA ALA A 220 -23.03 -65.65 -38.18
C ALA A 220 -22.78 -65.31 -39.65
N THR A 221 -22.04 -64.23 -39.90
CA THR A 221 -21.74 -63.73 -41.25
C THR A 221 -20.25 -63.40 -41.35
N ALA A 222 -19.64 -63.69 -42.50
CA ALA A 222 -18.27 -63.30 -42.83
C ALA A 222 -18.23 -62.62 -44.20
N VAL A 223 -17.69 -61.40 -44.23
CA VAL A 223 -17.42 -60.63 -45.45
C VAL A 223 -15.93 -60.73 -45.76
N ARG A 224 -15.58 -61.29 -46.93
CA ARG A 224 -14.19 -61.43 -47.38
C ARG A 224 -13.91 -60.46 -48.51
N LEU A 225 -12.86 -59.66 -48.34
CA LEU A 225 -12.43 -58.61 -49.25
C LEU A 225 -10.97 -58.85 -49.67
N PRO A 226 -10.72 -59.52 -50.80
CA PRO A 226 -9.39 -59.55 -51.41
C PRO A 226 -8.99 -58.14 -51.83
N LEU A 227 -7.91 -57.61 -51.25
CA LEU A 227 -7.48 -56.23 -51.45
C LEU A 227 -6.81 -56.07 -52.82
N ARG A 228 -7.18 -55.00 -53.54
CA ARG A 228 -6.80 -54.81 -54.95
C ARG A 228 -5.30 -54.57 -55.13
N ASP A 229 -4.72 -53.73 -54.28
CA ASP A 229 -3.37 -53.19 -54.43
C ASP A 229 -2.78 -52.73 -53.07
N ALA A 230 -1.51 -52.32 -53.07
CA ALA A 230 -0.84 -51.86 -51.85
C ALA A 230 -1.47 -50.61 -51.22
N ALA A 231 -2.13 -49.74 -52.01
CA ALA A 231 -2.81 -48.56 -51.49
C ALA A 231 -4.09 -48.95 -50.73
N ALA A 232 -4.82 -49.96 -51.20
CA ALA A 232 -5.94 -50.55 -50.47
C ALA A 232 -5.50 -51.17 -49.14
N VAL A 233 -4.35 -51.87 -49.11
CA VAL A 233 -3.76 -52.40 -47.86
C VAL A 233 -3.42 -51.28 -46.88
N ALA A 234 -2.71 -50.24 -47.34
CA ALA A 234 -2.35 -49.09 -46.50
C ALA A 234 -3.59 -48.36 -45.96
N SER A 235 -4.63 -48.18 -46.79
CA SER A 235 -5.90 -47.57 -46.37
C SER A 235 -6.62 -48.39 -45.31
N VAL A 236 -6.69 -49.72 -45.47
CA VAL A 236 -7.30 -50.61 -44.48
C VAL A 236 -6.51 -50.61 -43.18
N ARG A 237 -5.18 -50.68 -43.22
CA ARG A 237 -4.33 -50.59 -42.01
C ARG A 237 -4.60 -49.30 -41.24
N ALA A 238 -4.60 -48.15 -41.92
CA ALA A 238 -4.89 -46.86 -41.30
C ALA A 238 -6.30 -46.80 -40.67
N GLN A 239 -7.30 -47.39 -41.33
CA GLN A 239 -8.66 -47.46 -40.77
C GLN A 239 -8.76 -48.39 -39.55
N LEU A 240 -8.05 -49.52 -39.55
CA LEU A 240 -7.99 -50.43 -38.39
C LEU A 240 -7.31 -49.75 -37.20
N ASP A 241 -6.26 -48.97 -37.42
CA ASP A 241 -5.56 -48.23 -36.36
C ASP A 241 -6.46 -47.17 -35.70
N GLN A 242 -7.41 -46.60 -36.45
CA GLN A 242 -8.39 -45.63 -35.96
C GLN A 242 -9.57 -46.24 -35.18
N VAL A 243 -9.70 -47.57 -35.14
CA VAL A 243 -10.76 -48.23 -34.37
C VAL A 243 -10.47 -48.09 -32.88
N GLY A 244 -11.24 -47.23 -32.20
CA GLY A 244 -11.13 -46.96 -30.78
C GLY A 244 -12.47 -46.91 -30.05
N PRO A 245 -12.48 -46.49 -28.76
CA PRO A 245 -13.69 -46.47 -27.91
C PRO A 245 -14.87 -45.69 -28.52
N ALA A 246 -14.59 -44.64 -29.29
CA ALA A 246 -15.60 -43.85 -29.98
C ALA A 246 -16.50 -44.70 -30.90
N LEU A 247 -15.99 -45.80 -31.49
CA LEU A 247 -16.79 -46.70 -32.32
C LEU A 247 -17.85 -47.43 -31.50
N LEU A 248 -17.51 -47.94 -30.32
CA LEU A 248 -18.44 -48.62 -29.42
C LEU A 248 -19.45 -47.64 -28.77
N LEU A 249 -19.02 -46.40 -28.52
CA LEU A 249 -19.91 -45.32 -28.09
C LEU A 249 -20.88 -44.90 -29.20
N ALA A 250 -20.45 -44.92 -30.47
CA ALA A 250 -21.30 -44.59 -31.61
C ALA A 250 -22.25 -45.72 -32.01
N LEU A 251 -21.83 -46.98 -31.82
CA LEU A 251 -22.56 -48.19 -32.19
C LEU A 251 -22.81 -49.05 -30.94
N PRO A 252 -23.75 -48.64 -30.06
CA PRO A 252 -23.96 -49.30 -28.75
C PRO A 252 -24.41 -50.76 -28.84
N ALA A 253 -24.86 -51.22 -30.02
CA ALA A 253 -25.19 -52.61 -30.28
C ALA A 253 -23.95 -53.52 -30.34
N LEU A 254 -22.77 -52.97 -30.67
CA LEU A 254 -21.51 -53.69 -30.61
C LEU A 254 -20.99 -53.69 -29.17
N ARG A 255 -20.68 -54.88 -28.66
CA ARG A 255 -20.08 -55.07 -27.33
C ARG A 255 -18.60 -55.41 -27.41
N THR A 256 -18.17 -56.06 -28.49
CA THR A 256 -16.75 -56.39 -28.72
C THR A 256 -16.34 -56.16 -30.16
N VAL A 257 -15.19 -55.50 -30.38
CA VAL A 257 -14.51 -55.41 -31.68
C VAL A 257 -13.10 -55.96 -31.54
N GLU A 258 -12.80 -57.03 -32.26
CA GLU A 258 -11.49 -57.68 -32.29
C GLU A 258 -10.78 -57.36 -33.61
N ILE A 259 -9.52 -56.94 -33.53
CA ILE A 259 -8.66 -56.65 -34.68
C ILE A 259 -7.51 -57.65 -34.66
N VAL A 260 -7.40 -58.41 -35.74
CA VAL A 260 -6.35 -59.42 -35.96
C VAL A 260 -5.59 -59.03 -37.22
N VAL A 261 -4.27 -58.95 -37.14
CA VAL A 261 -3.40 -58.64 -38.28
C VAL A 261 -2.36 -59.75 -38.39
N ASP A 262 -2.27 -60.37 -39.57
CA ASP A 262 -1.32 -61.45 -39.88
C ASP A 262 -1.40 -62.60 -38.85
N GLY A 263 -2.63 -63.00 -38.51
CA GLY A 263 -2.93 -64.04 -37.52
C GLY A 263 -2.73 -63.64 -36.06
N THR A 264 -2.23 -62.44 -35.78
CA THR A 264 -1.95 -61.95 -34.42
C THR A 264 -3.04 -60.99 -33.95
N PRO A 265 -3.72 -61.22 -32.82
CA PRO A 265 -4.62 -60.24 -32.22
C PRO A 265 -3.85 -58.98 -31.81
N VAL A 266 -4.14 -57.83 -32.44
CA VAL A 266 -3.44 -56.56 -32.18
C VAL A 266 -4.25 -55.60 -31.31
N ARG A 267 -5.58 -55.72 -31.30
CA ARG A 267 -6.47 -54.89 -30.46
C ARG A 267 -7.79 -55.62 -30.21
N THR A 268 -8.30 -55.56 -28.99
CA THR A 268 -9.67 -55.97 -28.67
C THR A 268 -10.30 -54.85 -27.86
N LEU A 269 -11.36 -54.24 -28.40
CA LEU A 269 -12.18 -53.28 -27.69
C LEU A 269 -13.38 -54.01 -27.08
N ALA A 270 -13.61 -53.85 -25.78
CA ALA A 270 -14.75 -54.47 -25.09
C ALA A 270 -15.47 -53.49 -24.17
N VAL A 271 -16.80 -53.52 -24.21
CA VAL A 271 -17.63 -52.84 -23.22
C VAL A 271 -17.79 -53.72 -21.99
N THR A 272 -17.37 -53.22 -20.82
CA THR A 272 -17.61 -53.86 -19.52
C THR A 272 -18.60 -53.03 -18.71
N GLY A 273 -19.54 -53.71 -18.03
CA GLY A 273 -20.61 -53.06 -17.27
C GLY A 273 -21.99 -53.69 -17.51
N PRO A 274 -23.00 -53.30 -16.72
CA PRO A 274 -24.36 -53.84 -16.82
C PRO A 274 -24.96 -53.72 -18.23
N GLU A 275 -25.89 -54.61 -18.55
CA GLU A 275 -26.55 -54.61 -19.87
C GLU A 275 -27.35 -53.31 -20.10
N PRO A 276 -27.36 -52.78 -21.34
CA PRO A 276 -28.20 -51.66 -21.71
C PRO A 276 -29.66 -52.03 -21.42
N GLY A 277 -30.32 -51.23 -20.57
CA GLY A 277 -31.72 -51.48 -20.15
C GLY A 277 -31.92 -51.63 -18.64
N THR A 278 -30.85 -51.78 -17.86
CA THR A 278 -30.94 -51.81 -16.39
C THR A 278 -31.30 -50.41 -15.85
N PRO A 279 -32.41 -50.23 -15.10
CA PRO A 279 -32.76 -48.94 -14.50
C PRO A 279 -31.66 -48.46 -13.55
N GLY A 280 -31.17 -47.22 -13.72
CA GLY A 280 -30.10 -46.64 -12.90
C GLY A 280 -28.66 -46.85 -13.41
N ALA A 281 -28.44 -47.70 -14.43
CA ALA A 281 -27.12 -48.00 -14.99
C ALA A 281 -26.65 -47.06 -16.13
N ARG A 282 -27.35 -45.95 -16.37
CA ARG A 282 -27.30 -45.21 -17.66
C ARG A 282 -26.18 -44.16 -17.80
N SER A 283 -25.39 -43.89 -16.77
CA SER A 283 -24.51 -42.71 -16.80
C SER A 283 -23.03 -43.03 -16.97
N THR A 284 -22.58 -44.28 -16.84
CA THR A 284 -21.16 -44.63 -17.00
C THR A 284 -20.99 -45.93 -17.78
N VAL A 285 -20.17 -45.92 -18.83
CA VAL A 285 -19.80 -47.08 -19.65
C VAL A 285 -18.30 -47.31 -19.54
N VAL A 286 -17.85 -48.52 -19.23
CA VAL A 286 -16.42 -48.83 -19.21
C VAL A 286 -16.03 -49.47 -20.53
N ILE A 287 -15.05 -48.87 -21.21
CA ILE A 287 -14.48 -49.40 -22.46
C ILE A 287 -12.99 -49.56 -22.23
N ASP A 288 -12.49 -50.79 -22.33
CA ASP A 288 -11.09 -51.17 -22.09
C ASP A 288 -10.53 -50.64 -20.76
N GLY A 289 -11.35 -50.72 -19.70
CA GLY A 289 -10.98 -50.25 -18.37
C GLY A 289 -11.06 -48.74 -18.15
N VAL A 290 -11.38 -47.95 -19.19
CA VAL A 290 -11.63 -46.51 -19.07
C VAL A 290 -13.11 -46.27 -18.85
N PRO A 291 -13.53 -45.72 -17.70
CA PRO A 291 -14.92 -45.31 -17.49
C PRO A 291 -15.22 -44.01 -18.23
N TRP A 292 -16.35 -44.01 -18.95
CA TRP A 292 -16.89 -42.91 -19.70
C TRP A 292 -18.23 -42.51 -19.12
N ARG A 293 -18.34 -41.30 -18.61
CA ARG A 293 -19.61 -40.74 -18.17
C ARG A 293 -20.41 -40.23 -19.37
N THR A 294 -21.62 -40.73 -19.56
CA THR A 294 -22.45 -40.42 -20.72
C THR A 294 -23.74 -39.68 -20.33
N ALA A 295 -24.19 -38.80 -21.23
CA ALA A 295 -25.52 -38.20 -21.19
C ALA A 295 -26.15 -38.27 -22.58
N GLU A 296 -27.42 -38.65 -22.65
CA GLU A 296 -28.08 -38.99 -23.90
C GLU A 296 -29.49 -38.39 -23.96
N ALA A 297 -29.85 -37.89 -25.14
CA ALA A 297 -31.19 -37.44 -25.48
C ALA A 297 -31.56 -37.95 -26.87
N HIS A 298 -32.80 -38.39 -27.05
CA HIS A 298 -33.32 -38.82 -28.34
C HIS A 298 -34.80 -38.49 -28.44
N GLY A 299 -35.31 -38.44 -29.66
CA GLY A 299 -36.73 -38.13 -29.88
C GLY A 299 -37.12 -38.14 -31.34
N ARG A 300 -38.31 -37.61 -31.60
CA ARG A 300 -38.84 -37.43 -32.95
C ARG A 300 -38.62 -35.99 -33.41
N THR A 301 -38.07 -35.82 -34.61
CA THR A 301 -37.82 -34.54 -35.27
C THR A 301 -39.14 -33.98 -35.81
N PRO A 302 -39.49 -32.73 -35.48
CA PRO A 302 -40.62 -32.04 -36.08
C PRO A 302 -40.53 -32.03 -37.63
N PRO A 303 -41.63 -32.36 -38.35
CA PRO A 303 -41.60 -32.49 -39.82
C PRO A 303 -41.10 -31.24 -40.57
N GLU A 304 -41.39 -30.05 -40.05
CA GLU A 304 -40.98 -28.76 -40.61
C GLU A 304 -39.46 -28.57 -40.65
N LEU A 305 -38.72 -29.16 -39.69
CA LEU A 305 -37.25 -29.11 -39.67
C LEU A 305 -36.61 -30.04 -40.70
N LEU A 306 -37.40 -30.95 -41.30
CA LEU A 306 -36.95 -31.87 -42.34
C LEU A 306 -37.35 -31.40 -43.75
N ALA A 307 -37.97 -30.23 -43.90
CA ALA A 307 -38.56 -29.77 -45.15
C ALA A 307 -37.56 -29.64 -46.30
N ASP A 308 -36.30 -29.31 -45.99
CA ASP A 308 -35.18 -29.17 -46.91
C ASP A 308 -34.39 -30.48 -47.13
N ARG A 309 -34.83 -31.58 -46.52
CA ARG A 309 -34.16 -32.89 -46.60
C ARG A 309 -34.72 -33.78 -47.72
N PRO A 310 -33.88 -34.67 -48.30
CA PRO A 310 -34.33 -35.70 -49.23
C PRO A 310 -35.51 -36.52 -48.68
N VAL A 311 -36.38 -37.02 -49.57
CA VAL A 311 -37.61 -37.77 -49.21
C VAL A 311 -37.31 -38.95 -48.29
N GLU A 312 -36.24 -39.67 -48.56
CA GLU A 312 -35.79 -40.84 -47.81
C GLU A 312 -35.36 -40.47 -46.39
N GLU A 313 -34.79 -39.28 -46.18
CA GLU A 313 -34.43 -38.78 -44.86
C GLU A 313 -35.67 -38.32 -44.08
N ARG A 314 -36.66 -37.71 -44.75
CA ARG A 314 -37.93 -37.29 -44.14
C ARG A 314 -38.74 -38.45 -43.57
N ALA A 315 -38.64 -39.63 -44.17
CA ALA A 315 -39.32 -40.85 -43.72
C ALA A 315 -38.77 -41.40 -42.39
N ARG A 316 -37.63 -40.90 -41.90
CA ARG A 316 -36.99 -41.36 -40.65
C ARG A 316 -36.82 -40.19 -39.67
N PRO A 317 -37.88 -39.77 -38.96
CA PRO A 317 -37.87 -38.59 -38.12
C PRO A 317 -37.19 -38.83 -36.76
N GLY A 318 -36.29 -39.80 -36.60
CA GLY A 318 -35.60 -40.02 -35.34
C GLY A 318 -34.36 -39.13 -35.21
N TRP A 319 -34.13 -38.55 -34.03
CA TRP A 319 -32.86 -37.90 -33.70
C TRP A 319 -32.28 -38.43 -32.40
N GLN A 320 -30.96 -38.35 -32.27
CA GLN A 320 -30.23 -38.70 -31.07
C GLN A 320 -29.02 -37.78 -30.85
N VAL A 321 -28.69 -37.52 -29.60
CA VAL A 321 -27.48 -36.84 -29.14
C VAL A 321 -26.93 -37.59 -27.93
N ARG A 322 -25.63 -37.82 -27.92
CA ARG A 322 -24.88 -38.46 -26.84
C ARG A 322 -23.59 -37.67 -26.61
N TRP A 323 -23.38 -37.28 -25.37
CA TRP A 323 -22.08 -36.83 -24.88
C TRP A 323 -21.41 -37.94 -24.09
N ALA A 324 -20.10 -38.09 -24.24
CA ALA A 324 -19.30 -39.00 -23.44
C ALA A 324 -18.03 -38.31 -22.94
N LEU A 325 -17.87 -38.21 -21.63
CA LEU A 325 -16.71 -37.63 -20.94
C LEU A 325 -15.90 -38.75 -20.27
N PRO A 326 -14.60 -38.89 -20.55
CA PRO A 326 -13.75 -39.86 -19.87
C PRO A 326 -13.51 -39.43 -18.41
N GLU A 327 -13.61 -40.36 -17.45
CA GLU A 327 -13.47 -40.03 -16.01
C GLU A 327 -12.05 -39.62 -15.61
N ALA A 328 -11.04 -39.89 -16.45
CA ALA A 328 -9.70 -39.33 -16.29
C ALA A 328 -9.70 -37.78 -16.26
N GLY A 329 -10.74 -37.14 -16.82
CA GLY A 329 -11.13 -35.75 -16.51
C GLY A 329 -10.10 -34.68 -16.86
N GLY A 330 -9.22 -34.93 -17.81
CA GLY A 330 -8.31 -33.91 -18.34
C GLY A 330 -9.02 -32.94 -19.29
N PRO A 331 -8.38 -31.81 -19.67
CA PRO A 331 -8.91 -30.84 -20.63
C PRO A 331 -8.98 -31.38 -22.07
N GLU A 332 -8.50 -32.61 -22.32
CA GLU A 332 -8.40 -33.21 -23.65
C GLU A 332 -8.95 -34.64 -23.65
N LEU A 333 -9.43 -35.08 -24.81
CA LEU A 333 -9.82 -36.46 -25.04
C LEU A 333 -8.59 -37.39 -25.00
N PRO A 334 -8.76 -38.68 -24.65
CA PRO A 334 -7.67 -39.66 -24.66
C PRO A 334 -6.98 -39.73 -26.02
N GLU A 335 -5.69 -40.02 -26.01
CA GLU A 335 -4.87 -40.15 -27.21
C GLU A 335 -5.49 -41.13 -28.21
N GLY A 336 -5.49 -40.76 -29.50
CA GLY A 336 -6.06 -41.59 -30.58
C GLY A 336 -7.57 -41.44 -30.79
N ILE A 337 -8.28 -40.60 -30.01
CA ILE A 337 -9.68 -40.26 -30.25
C ILE A 337 -9.79 -38.90 -30.95
N PRO A 338 -10.28 -38.85 -32.20
CA PRO A 338 -10.45 -37.59 -32.91
C PRO A 338 -11.43 -36.65 -32.20
N ALA A 339 -10.99 -35.41 -31.93
CA ALA A 339 -11.81 -34.34 -31.37
C ALA A 339 -12.72 -33.71 -32.44
N VAL A 340 -13.65 -34.50 -32.95
CA VAL A 340 -14.61 -34.13 -33.99
C VAL A 340 -16.03 -34.53 -33.60
N VAL A 341 -17.03 -34.03 -34.32
CA VAL A 341 -18.41 -34.48 -34.18
C VAL A 341 -18.61 -35.82 -34.89
N HIS A 342 -19.24 -36.77 -34.20
CA HIS A 342 -19.55 -38.10 -34.70
C HIS A 342 -21.01 -38.17 -35.15
N ALA A 343 -21.29 -38.45 -36.43
CA ALA A 343 -22.66 -38.47 -36.96
C ALA A 343 -23.00 -39.68 -37.84
N PRO A 344 -22.94 -40.92 -37.33
CA PRO A 344 -22.38 -41.40 -36.06
C PRO A 344 -20.88 -41.79 -36.18
N THR A 345 -20.33 -41.65 -37.38
CA THR A 345 -18.90 -41.83 -37.70
C THR A 345 -18.18 -40.50 -37.51
N PRO A 346 -16.86 -40.50 -37.26
CA PRO A 346 -16.09 -39.26 -37.23
C PRO A 346 -16.25 -38.49 -38.54
N GLY A 347 -16.65 -37.22 -38.44
CA GLY A 347 -16.63 -36.25 -39.54
C GLY A 347 -15.37 -35.37 -39.49
N ASP A 348 -15.37 -34.30 -40.27
CA ASP A 348 -14.28 -33.31 -40.29
C ASP A 348 -14.62 -32.06 -39.43
N GLU A 349 -15.79 -32.06 -38.77
CA GLU A 349 -16.24 -31.00 -37.85
C GLU A 349 -15.47 -31.04 -36.53
N ARG A 350 -14.40 -30.24 -36.41
CA ARG A 350 -13.60 -30.15 -35.17
C ARG A 350 -14.43 -29.63 -34.00
N LEU A 351 -14.21 -30.22 -32.82
CA LEU A 351 -14.87 -29.89 -31.56
C LEU A 351 -13.83 -29.67 -30.47
N GLY A 352 -13.79 -28.48 -29.87
CA GLY A 352 -12.78 -28.14 -28.85
C GLY A 352 -13.22 -28.40 -27.41
N LEU A 353 -14.24 -29.24 -27.19
CA LEU A 353 -14.74 -29.59 -25.85
C LEU A 353 -14.10 -30.91 -25.40
N PRO A 354 -13.83 -31.09 -24.08
CA PRO A 354 -13.17 -32.28 -23.54
C PRO A 354 -14.07 -33.54 -23.51
N ALA A 355 -15.14 -33.57 -24.30
CA ALA A 355 -16.10 -34.67 -24.36
C ALA A 355 -16.45 -35.02 -25.82
N LEU A 356 -16.73 -36.29 -26.06
CA LEU A 356 -17.11 -36.81 -27.38
C LEU A 356 -18.58 -36.50 -27.66
N LEU A 357 -18.88 -35.85 -28.79
CA LEU A 357 -20.25 -35.62 -29.26
C LEU A 357 -20.61 -36.60 -30.37
N ILE A 358 -21.59 -37.47 -30.10
CA ILE A 358 -22.21 -38.35 -31.09
C ILE A 358 -23.64 -37.89 -31.30
N ALA A 359 -23.98 -37.39 -32.49
CA ALA A 359 -25.29 -36.83 -32.76
C ALA A 359 -25.74 -37.08 -34.20
N SER A 360 -27.05 -37.16 -34.41
CA SER A 360 -27.67 -37.43 -35.72
C SER A 360 -27.67 -36.22 -36.67
N PHE A 361 -26.61 -35.42 -36.69
CA PHE A 361 -26.50 -34.27 -37.57
C PHE A 361 -26.74 -34.66 -39.05
N PRO A 362 -27.42 -33.80 -39.83
CA PRO A 362 -27.53 -34.02 -41.26
C PRO A 362 -26.16 -33.86 -41.91
N LEU A 363 -25.73 -34.81 -42.72
CA LEU A 363 -24.44 -34.75 -43.41
C LEU A 363 -24.60 -34.19 -44.83
N ALA A 364 -23.57 -33.52 -45.33
CA ALA A 364 -23.42 -33.15 -46.74
C ALA A 364 -23.19 -34.40 -47.62
N PRO A 365 -23.29 -34.30 -48.97
CA PRO A 365 -23.11 -35.44 -49.87
C PRO A 365 -21.77 -36.17 -49.72
N ASP A 366 -20.71 -35.46 -49.32
CA ASP A 366 -19.37 -36.01 -49.04
C ASP A 366 -19.28 -36.83 -47.73
N ARG A 367 -20.32 -36.76 -46.88
CA ARG A 367 -20.43 -37.41 -45.57
C ARG A 367 -19.38 -36.99 -44.53
N ARG A 368 -18.70 -35.86 -44.75
CA ARG A 368 -17.63 -35.34 -43.90
C ARG A 368 -18.04 -34.10 -43.13
N HIS A 369 -18.87 -33.25 -43.74
CA HIS A 369 -19.35 -32.01 -43.13
C HIS A 369 -20.83 -32.09 -42.76
N VAL A 370 -21.22 -31.31 -41.75
CA VAL A 370 -22.61 -31.16 -41.35
C VAL A 370 -23.29 -30.15 -42.28
N ALA A 371 -24.45 -30.54 -42.83
CA ALA A 371 -25.23 -29.65 -43.67
C ALA A 371 -25.85 -28.52 -42.82
N PRO A 372 -25.75 -27.25 -43.23
CA PRO A 372 -26.41 -26.16 -42.53
C PRO A 372 -27.94 -26.26 -42.70
N GLY A 373 -28.70 -25.75 -41.73
CA GLY A 373 -30.16 -25.66 -41.80
C GLY A 373 -30.87 -25.83 -40.46
N PRO A 374 -32.21 -25.74 -40.45
CA PRO A 374 -33.03 -25.76 -39.23
C PRO A 374 -32.85 -27.02 -38.36
N LEU A 375 -32.63 -28.19 -38.99
CA LEU A 375 -32.35 -29.43 -38.26
C LEU A 375 -31.02 -29.35 -37.49
N THR A 376 -29.99 -28.75 -38.09
CA THR A 376 -28.68 -28.57 -37.43
C THR A 376 -28.81 -27.62 -36.25
N ASP A 377 -29.54 -26.50 -36.42
CA ASP A 377 -29.81 -25.55 -35.33
C ASP A 377 -30.54 -26.26 -34.17
N PHE A 378 -31.57 -27.05 -34.46
CA PHE A 378 -32.27 -27.86 -33.45
C PHE A 378 -31.35 -28.83 -32.71
N LEU A 379 -30.46 -29.53 -33.42
CA LEU A 379 -29.53 -30.49 -32.81
C LEU A 379 -28.42 -29.81 -32.00
N VAL A 380 -27.99 -28.61 -32.37
CA VAL A 380 -27.09 -27.78 -31.56
C VAL A 380 -27.72 -27.48 -30.20
N GLU A 381 -28.99 -27.08 -30.17
CA GLU A 381 -29.73 -26.81 -28.92
C GLU A 381 -29.87 -28.07 -28.05
N ARG A 382 -30.24 -29.22 -28.66
CA ARG A 382 -30.31 -30.52 -27.95
C ARG A 382 -28.95 -30.97 -27.43
N ALA A 383 -27.87 -30.72 -28.18
CA ALA A 383 -26.52 -31.02 -27.74
C ALA A 383 -26.11 -30.17 -26.54
N ALA A 384 -26.40 -28.87 -26.56
CA ALA A 384 -26.11 -27.99 -25.44
C ALA A 384 -26.88 -28.40 -24.16
N GLU A 385 -28.17 -28.73 -24.29
CA GLU A 385 -28.99 -29.21 -23.17
C GLU A 385 -28.48 -30.52 -22.58
N THR A 386 -28.08 -31.45 -23.43
CA THR A 386 -27.57 -32.77 -23.01
C THR A 386 -26.21 -32.64 -22.31
N TYR A 387 -25.34 -31.74 -22.77
CA TYR A 387 -24.07 -31.45 -22.10
C TYR A 387 -24.26 -30.76 -20.75
N ALA A 388 -25.19 -29.80 -20.64
CA ALA A 388 -25.52 -29.18 -19.36
C ALA A 388 -26.06 -30.22 -18.34
N ALA A 389 -26.83 -31.20 -18.80
CA ALA A 389 -27.26 -32.32 -17.97
C ALA A 389 -26.08 -33.21 -17.54
N LEU A 390 -25.13 -33.48 -18.43
CA LEU A 390 -23.88 -34.20 -18.09
C LEU A 390 -23.11 -33.49 -16.97
N LEU A 391 -22.91 -32.18 -17.07
CA LEU A 391 -22.17 -31.41 -16.06
C LEU A 391 -22.85 -31.42 -14.70
N ARG A 392 -24.20 -31.42 -14.66
CA ARG A 392 -24.96 -31.44 -13.41
C ARG A 392 -24.74 -32.72 -12.60
N GLU A 393 -24.52 -33.85 -13.27
CA GLU A 393 -24.28 -35.13 -12.61
C GLU A 393 -22.87 -35.25 -12.01
N LEU A 394 -21.92 -34.41 -12.46
CA LEU A 394 -20.52 -34.42 -11.98
C LEU A 394 -20.40 -33.85 -10.55
N PRO A 395 -19.40 -34.29 -9.76
CA PRO A 395 -19.13 -33.70 -8.45
C PRO A 395 -18.82 -32.21 -8.55
N ALA A 396 -19.38 -31.42 -7.64
CA ALA A 396 -19.15 -29.97 -7.54
C ALA A 396 -17.74 -29.67 -6.99
N THR A 397 -16.73 -29.84 -7.84
CA THR A 397 -15.31 -29.56 -7.56
C THR A 397 -14.78 -28.53 -8.55
N PRO A 398 -13.66 -27.83 -8.26
CA PRO A 398 -13.07 -26.86 -9.18
C PRO A 398 -12.79 -27.40 -10.59
N ARG A 399 -12.60 -28.72 -10.76
CA ARG A 399 -12.43 -29.38 -12.07
C ARG A 399 -13.62 -29.18 -13.03
N LEU A 400 -14.81 -28.85 -12.53
CA LEU A 400 -15.95 -28.49 -13.37
C LEU A 400 -15.65 -27.27 -14.24
N LEU A 401 -14.81 -26.35 -13.77
CA LEU A 401 -14.48 -25.12 -14.47
C LEU A 401 -13.69 -25.40 -15.76
N ASP A 402 -12.94 -26.51 -15.82
CA ASP A 402 -12.22 -26.96 -17.02
C ASP A 402 -13.17 -27.48 -18.12
N LEU A 403 -14.40 -27.81 -17.76
CA LEU A 403 -15.43 -28.32 -18.67
C LEU A 403 -16.35 -27.20 -19.22
N VAL A 404 -16.20 -25.97 -18.70
CA VAL A 404 -16.93 -24.80 -19.18
C VAL A 404 -16.26 -24.30 -20.47
N PRO A 405 -17.01 -24.12 -21.57
CA PRO A 405 -16.42 -23.69 -22.83
C PRO A 405 -15.70 -22.34 -22.74
N GLY A 406 -14.44 -22.28 -23.14
CA GLY A 406 -13.73 -21.02 -23.40
C GLY A 406 -14.23 -20.29 -24.66
N PRO A 407 -13.77 -19.04 -24.90
CA PRO A 407 -14.28 -18.17 -25.97
C PRO A 407 -13.84 -18.59 -27.39
N MET A 408 -12.75 -19.36 -27.51
CA MET A 408 -12.23 -19.80 -28.80
C MET A 408 -12.88 -21.12 -29.24
N ALA A 409 -13.41 -21.14 -30.46
CA ALA A 409 -13.98 -22.32 -31.09
C ALA A 409 -13.01 -22.95 -32.11
N ALA A 410 -13.08 -24.27 -32.27
CA ALA A 410 -12.29 -25.05 -33.23
C ALA A 410 -12.87 -25.06 -34.67
N GLY A 411 -14.11 -24.58 -34.84
CA GLY A 411 -14.83 -24.54 -36.12
C GLY A 411 -16.21 -23.88 -35.98
N GLU A 412 -16.96 -23.75 -37.08
CA GLU A 412 -18.28 -23.09 -37.09
C GLU A 412 -19.32 -23.83 -36.24
N LEU A 413 -19.39 -25.15 -36.36
CA LEU A 413 -20.32 -25.98 -35.58
C LEU A 413 -19.98 -25.94 -34.09
N ASP A 414 -18.68 -26.00 -33.73
CA ASP A 414 -18.22 -25.82 -32.35
C ASP A 414 -18.62 -24.44 -31.80
N ALA A 415 -18.44 -23.36 -32.59
CA ALA A 415 -18.85 -22.02 -32.18
C ALA A 415 -20.37 -21.90 -31.92
N ARG A 416 -21.19 -22.63 -32.69
CA ARG A 416 -22.65 -22.70 -32.48
C ARG A 416 -22.99 -23.45 -31.20
N ILE A 417 -22.38 -24.61 -30.96
CA ILE A 417 -22.56 -25.41 -29.73
C ILE A 417 -22.11 -24.63 -28.49
N ARG A 418 -20.93 -24.02 -28.53
CA ARG A 418 -20.41 -23.18 -27.42
C ARG A 418 -21.33 -22.02 -27.07
N ARG A 419 -21.86 -21.31 -28.07
CA ARG A 419 -22.83 -20.23 -27.83
C ARG A 419 -24.10 -20.75 -27.15
N ALA A 420 -24.64 -21.87 -27.64
CA ALA A 420 -25.83 -22.48 -27.03
C ALA A 420 -25.58 -22.97 -25.59
N LEU A 421 -24.36 -23.42 -25.29
CA LEU A 421 -23.90 -23.77 -23.93
C LEU A 421 -23.77 -22.54 -23.03
N LEU A 422 -22.99 -21.56 -23.44
CA LEU A 422 -22.72 -20.34 -22.65
C LEU A 422 -23.98 -19.54 -22.35
N ALA A 423 -24.98 -19.59 -23.23
CA ALA A 423 -26.30 -18.99 -22.96
C ALA A 423 -27.10 -19.70 -21.85
N ARG A 424 -26.80 -20.98 -21.58
CA ARG A 424 -27.56 -21.83 -20.64
C ARG A 424 -26.85 -22.06 -19.31
N LEU A 425 -25.53 -22.26 -19.33
CA LEU A 425 -24.78 -22.65 -18.14
C LEU A 425 -24.99 -21.73 -16.93
N PRO A 426 -25.19 -20.39 -17.08
CA PRO A 426 -25.51 -19.51 -15.96
C PRO A 426 -26.82 -19.79 -15.22
N ASP A 427 -27.74 -20.57 -15.82
CA ASP A 427 -29.01 -21.00 -15.22
C ASP A 427 -28.96 -22.41 -14.63
N VAL A 428 -27.83 -23.12 -14.79
CA VAL A 428 -27.69 -24.49 -14.35
C VAL A 428 -27.11 -24.51 -12.93
N PRO A 429 -27.73 -25.24 -11.97
CA PRO A 429 -27.21 -25.37 -10.62
C PRO A 429 -25.99 -26.31 -10.60
N LEU A 430 -24.81 -25.76 -10.88
CA LEU A 430 -23.54 -26.52 -11.00
C LEU A 430 -22.62 -26.32 -9.79
N LEU A 431 -22.66 -25.13 -9.18
CA LEU A 431 -21.66 -24.68 -8.22
C LEU A 431 -22.17 -24.82 -6.78
N PRO A 432 -21.30 -25.11 -5.79
CA PRO A 432 -21.70 -25.25 -4.40
C PRO A 432 -21.88 -23.87 -3.71
N VAL A 433 -22.60 -23.86 -2.58
CA VAL A 433 -22.76 -22.68 -1.71
C VAL A 433 -22.00 -22.90 -0.39
N ALA A 434 -21.31 -21.87 0.13
CA ALA A 434 -20.65 -21.91 1.44
C ALA A 434 -21.67 -21.87 2.61
N GLY A 435 -21.31 -22.45 3.75
CA GLY A 435 -22.06 -22.32 5.02
C GLY A 435 -23.20 -23.32 5.26
N ASP A 436 -23.79 -23.92 4.22
CA ASP A 436 -24.99 -24.76 4.37
C ASP A 436 -24.68 -26.27 4.46
N GLN A 437 -23.80 -26.65 5.40
CA GLN A 437 -23.51 -28.06 5.73
C GLN A 437 -24.39 -28.60 6.88
N GLY A 438 -25.14 -27.72 7.58
CA GLY A 438 -25.85 -28.05 8.82
C GLY A 438 -27.31 -28.50 8.69
N ALA A 439 -27.96 -28.35 7.53
CA ALA A 439 -29.40 -28.62 7.39
C ALA A 439 -29.77 -30.10 7.09
N ALA A 440 -28.81 -31.03 7.17
CA ALA A 440 -29.06 -32.44 6.86
C ALA A 440 -29.70 -33.25 8.02
N ASP A 441 -29.70 -32.74 9.27
CA ASP A 441 -30.04 -33.56 10.45
C ASP A 441 -31.28 -33.14 11.26
N HIS A 442 -32.08 -32.15 10.83
CA HIS A 442 -33.28 -31.74 11.57
C HIS A 442 -34.55 -31.73 10.71
N VAL A 443 -35.06 -32.93 10.40
CA VAL A 443 -36.48 -33.10 10.03
C VAL A 443 -37.29 -33.29 11.32
N VAL A 444 -37.81 -32.19 11.86
CA VAL A 444 -38.95 -32.26 12.79
C VAL A 444 -40.21 -32.13 11.95
N ALA A 445 -41.04 -33.17 12.01
CA ALA A 445 -42.35 -33.21 11.40
C ALA A 445 -43.25 -32.10 11.96
N ASP A 446 -43.79 -31.26 11.09
CA ASP A 446 -45.07 -30.61 11.38
C ASP A 446 -46.01 -30.72 10.17
N HIS A 447 -47.25 -31.08 10.47
CA HIS A 447 -48.30 -31.42 9.53
C HIS A 447 -49.11 -30.16 9.17
N GLY A 448 -49.22 -29.80 7.89
CA GLY A 448 -50.30 -28.90 7.49
C GLY A 448 -50.21 -28.22 6.11
N ALA A 449 -50.92 -28.81 5.15
CA ALA A 449 -51.66 -28.16 4.04
C ALA A 449 -50.95 -27.66 2.76
N ALA A 450 -51.47 -28.22 1.65
CA ALA A 450 -51.74 -27.62 0.33
C ALA A 450 -50.63 -27.53 -0.76
N VAL A 451 -50.51 -28.65 -1.47
CA VAL A 451 -50.35 -28.85 -2.94
C VAL A 451 -50.08 -27.62 -3.83
N HIS A 452 -48.87 -27.53 -4.37
CA HIS A 452 -48.59 -27.07 -5.74
C HIS A 452 -47.48 -27.94 -6.37
N HIS A 453 -47.73 -28.47 -7.57
CA HIS A 453 -46.81 -29.31 -8.34
C HIS A 453 -45.53 -28.54 -8.73
N GLY A 454 -44.43 -28.82 -8.03
CA GLY A 454 -43.06 -28.50 -8.44
C GLY A 454 -42.18 -29.73 -8.19
N ALA A 455 -41.44 -30.17 -9.20
CA ALA A 455 -40.60 -31.36 -9.15
C ALA A 455 -39.59 -31.26 -7.99
N ALA A 456 -39.76 -32.10 -6.96
CA ALA A 456 -38.81 -32.24 -5.87
C ALA A 456 -37.51 -32.83 -6.42
N VAL A 457 -36.43 -32.06 -6.34
CA VAL A 457 -35.07 -32.52 -6.66
C VAL A 457 -34.61 -33.40 -5.49
N HIS A 458 -34.48 -34.70 -5.74
CA HIS A 458 -33.88 -35.62 -4.78
C HIS A 458 -32.38 -35.32 -4.67
N HIS A 459 -31.97 -34.60 -3.61
CA HIS A 459 -30.56 -34.50 -3.23
C HIS A 459 -30.06 -35.89 -2.81
N ARG A 460 -28.89 -36.33 -3.30
CA ARG A 460 -28.19 -37.47 -2.71
C ARG A 460 -27.69 -37.05 -1.32
N ALA A 461 -27.94 -37.88 -0.31
CA ALA A 461 -27.48 -37.65 1.05
C ALA A 461 -25.95 -37.41 1.05
N GLY A 462 -25.52 -36.25 1.56
CA GLY A 462 -24.11 -35.87 1.72
C GLY A 462 -23.50 -34.94 0.67
N GLU A 463 -24.24 -34.47 -0.35
CA GLU A 463 -23.74 -33.44 -1.29
C GLU A 463 -24.19 -32.03 -0.86
N ALA A 464 -23.25 -31.08 -0.85
CA ALA A 464 -23.52 -29.66 -0.57
C ALA A 464 -24.58 -29.09 -1.53
N PRO A 465 -25.43 -28.14 -1.08
CA PRO A 465 -26.43 -27.52 -1.93
C PRO A 465 -25.75 -26.82 -3.11
N ARG A 466 -26.34 -26.99 -4.30
CA ARG A 466 -25.86 -26.39 -5.55
C ARG A 466 -26.76 -25.23 -5.97
N ALA A 467 -26.15 -24.14 -6.43
CA ALA A 467 -26.82 -22.95 -6.91
C ALA A 467 -26.41 -22.62 -8.35
N ARG A 468 -27.21 -21.77 -8.99
CA ARG A 468 -26.92 -21.22 -10.33
C ARG A 468 -25.79 -20.20 -10.17
N GLY A 469 -24.91 -20.09 -11.17
CA GLY A 469 -23.80 -19.15 -11.06
C GLY A 469 -24.24 -17.70 -10.84
N ARG A 470 -25.37 -17.27 -11.44
CA ARG A 470 -25.95 -15.93 -11.22
C ARG A 470 -26.38 -15.62 -9.78
N ASP A 471 -26.62 -16.65 -8.98
CA ASP A 471 -27.04 -16.53 -7.58
C ASP A 471 -25.82 -16.56 -6.64
N LEU A 472 -24.60 -16.61 -7.20
CA LEU A 472 -23.37 -16.79 -6.45
C LEU A 472 -22.43 -15.59 -6.54
N VAL A 473 -21.65 -15.47 -5.48
CA VAL A 473 -20.61 -14.46 -5.30
C VAL A 473 -19.27 -15.13 -5.07
N ALA A 474 -18.26 -14.71 -5.82
CA ALA A 474 -16.87 -15.09 -5.59
C ALA A 474 -16.10 -13.88 -5.03
N VAL A 475 -15.56 -14.02 -3.83
CA VAL A 475 -14.71 -13.01 -3.19
C VAL A 475 -13.26 -13.41 -3.38
N ASP A 476 -12.44 -12.46 -3.81
CA ASP A 476 -11.00 -12.63 -3.93
C ASP A 476 -10.32 -12.35 -2.59
N GLY A 477 -10.33 -13.33 -1.70
CA GLY A 477 -9.83 -13.19 -0.33
C GLY A 477 -9.23 -14.49 0.24
N PRO A 478 -8.56 -14.39 1.40
CA PRO A 478 -7.99 -15.55 2.06
C PRO A 478 -9.09 -16.54 2.51
N PRO A 479 -8.82 -17.87 2.53
CA PRO A 479 -9.81 -18.88 2.93
C PRO A 479 -10.52 -18.58 4.25
N ALA A 480 -9.78 -18.16 5.27
CA ALA A 480 -10.32 -17.83 6.59
C ALA A 480 -11.34 -16.66 6.55
N LEU A 481 -11.15 -15.69 5.64
CA LEU A 481 -12.13 -14.62 5.42
C LEU A 481 -13.41 -15.18 4.79
N ILE A 482 -13.30 -16.07 3.81
CA ILE A 482 -14.46 -16.68 3.14
C ILE A 482 -15.27 -17.51 4.12
N GLU A 483 -14.60 -18.27 5.00
CA GLU A 483 -15.24 -19.04 6.07
C GLU A 483 -15.97 -18.12 7.06
N LEU A 484 -15.31 -17.04 7.52
CA LEU A 484 -15.93 -16.05 8.40
C LEU A 484 -17.15 -15.34 7.77
N LEU A 485 -17.08 -15.01 6.48
CA LEU A 485 -18.19 -14.37 5.74
C LEU A 485 -19.35 -15.33 5.46
N ALA A 486 -19.07 -16.63 5.32
CA ALA A 486 -20.08 -17.67 5.15
C ALA A 486 -20.92 -17.89 6.42
N GLY A 487 -20.40 -17.50 7.59
CA GLY A 487 -21.03 -17.70 8.89
C GLY A 487 -20.85 -19.13 9.41
N GLU A 488 -20.74 -19.26 10.74
CA GLU A 488 -20.70 -20.56 11.43
C GLU A 488 -21.91 -20.69 12.38
N GLY A 489 -22.58 -21.84 12.38
CA GLY A 489 -23.67 -22.15 13.32
C GLY A 489 -24.93 -21.31 13.09
N GLU A 490 -25.34 -20.54 14.11
CA GLU A 490 -26.54 -19.67 14.07
C GLU A 490 -26.25 -18.26 13.52
N GLU A 491 -24.99 -17.95 13.18
CA GLU A 491 -24.62 -16.65 12.60
C GLU A 491 -25.10 -16.52 11.16
N ALA A 492 -25.85 -15.45 10.85
CA ALA A 492 -26.26 -15.16 9.48
C ALA A 492 -25.03 -14.84 8.60
N ALA A 493 -24.95 -15.50 7.44
CA ALA A 493 -23.93 -15.23 6.43
C ALA A 493 -23.92 -13.74 6.05
N VAL A 494 -22.73 -13.16 5.99
CA VAL A 494 -22.53 -11.74 5.62
C VAL A 494 -22.85 -11.52 4.15
N LEU A 495 -22.47 -12.48 3.30
CA LEU A 495 -22.74 -12.47 1.87
C LEU A 495 -23.53 -13.73 1.49
N PRO A 496 -24.82 -13.61 1.13
CA PRO A 496 -25.58 -14.76 0.66
C PRO A 496 -25.02 -15.25 -0.70
N GLY A 497 -25.00 -16.56 -0.88
CA GLY A 497 -24.52 -17.17 -2.12
C GLY A 497 -22.99 -17.16 -2.27
N LEU A 498 -22.24 -17.10 -1.17
CA LEU A 498 -20.78 -17.12 -1.24
C LEU A 498 -20.26 -18.47 -1.75
N LEU A 499 -19.30 -18.44 -2.68
CA LEU A 499 -18.60 -19.63 -3.17
C LEU A 499 -17.64 -20.16 -2.08
N PRO A 500 -17.57 -21.47 -1.81
CA PRO A 500 -16.72 -22.03 -0.76
C PRO A 500 -15.22 -21.72 -0.92
N ALA A 501 -14.52 -21.69 0.21
CA ALA A 501 -13.06 -21.62 0.23
C ALA A 501 -12.43 -22.75 -0.61
N GLY A 502 -11.42 -22.41 -1.41
CA GLY A 502 -10.75 -23.35 -2.33
C GLY A 502 -11.24 -23.30 -3.80
N TRP A 503 -12.31 -22.55 -4.09
CA TRP A 503 -12.67 -22.24 -5.47
C TRP A 503 -11.91 -21.02 -6.00
N PRO A 504 -11.35 -21.08 -7.23
CA PRO A 504 -10.52 -20.01 -7.77
C PRO A 504 -11.37 -18.83 -8.25
N ALA A 505 -11.57 -17.80 -7.41
CA ALA A 505 -12.41 -16.63 -7.69
C ALA A 505 -12.07 -15.90 -9.01
N ARG A 506 -10.82 -15.99 -9.47
CA ARG A 506 -10.34 -15.37 -10.72
C ARG A 506 -10.47 -16.25 -11.97
N HIS A 507 -11.01 -17.46 -11.85
CA HIS A 507 -11.09 -18.38 -12.98
C HIS A 507 -12.12 -17.89 -14.02
N PRO A 508 -11.77 -17.78 -15.32
CA PRO A 508 -12.63 -17.17 -16.35
C PRO A 508 -13.97 -17.90 -16.54
N ALA A 509 -14.00 -19.20 -16.26
CA ALA A 509 -15.25 -19.98 -16.30
C ALA A 509 -16.31 -19.48 -15.30
N LEU A 510 -15.93 -18.91 -14.15
CA LEU A 510 -16.90 -18.38 -13.18
C LEU A 510 -17.69 -17.20 -13.78
N THR A 511 -17.02 -16.32 -14.52
CA THR A 511 -17.67 -15.25 -15.29
C THR A 511 -18.60 -15.81 -16.35
N ALA A 512 -18.18 -16.85 -17.07
CA ALA A 512 -19.01 -17.53 -18.07
C ALA A 512 -20.24 -18.23 -17.45
N LEU A 513 -20.15 -18.65 -16.18
CA LEU A 513 -21.26 -19.18 -15.39
C LEU A 513 -22.13 -18.08 -14.76
N GLY A 514 -21.79 -16.80 -14.93
CA GLY A 514 -22.54 -15.67 -14.37
C GLY A 514 -22.29 -15.40 -12.88
N VAL A 515 -21.24 -15.99 -12.29
CA VAL A 515 -20.85 -15.71 -10.90
C VAL A 515 -20.37 -14.27 -10.78
N ARG A 516 -20.95 -13.53 -9.83
CA ARG A 516 -20.53 -12.16 -9.57
C ARG A 516 -19.23 -12.18 -8.77
N ARG A 517 -18.17 -11.64 -9.35
CA ARG A 517 -16.94 -11.38 -8.61
C ARG A 517 -17.10 -10.08 -7.81
N VAL A 518 -16.72 -10.12 -6.54
CA VAL A 518 -16.74 -8.96 -5.64
C VAL A 518 -15.32 -8.75 -5.15
N GLU A 519 -14.82 -7.52 -5.31
CA GLU A 519 -13.49 -7.16 -4.83
C GLU A 519 -13.54 -6.93 -3.32
N LEU A 520 -12.39 -7.05 -2.66
CA LEU A 520 -12.33 -6.95 -1.21
C LEU A 520 -12.80 -5.59 -0.67
N ALA A 521 -12.57 -4.50 -1.41
CA ALA A 521 -13.04 -3.17 -1.04
C ALA A 521 -14.58 -3.08 -0.97
N ASP A 522 -15.28 -3.70 -1.92
CA ASP A 522 -16.75 -3.76 -1.92
C ASP A 522 -17.26 -4.61 -0.74
N VAL A 523 -16.54 -5.68 -0.37
CA VAL A 523 -16.86 -6.46 0.83
C VAL A 523 -16.71 -5.59 2.08
N VAL A 524 -15.64 -4.79 2.17
CA VAL A 524 -15.40 -3.87 3.28
C VAL A 524 -16.53 -2.84 3.42
N ASP A 525 -17.08 -2.34 2.32
CA ASP A 525 -18.22 -1.42 2.35
C ASP A 525 -19.50 -2.07 2.88
N GLU A 526 -19.79 -3.33 2.51
CA GLU A 526 -20.92 -4.10 3.04
C GLU A 526 -20.78 -4.39 4.54
N LEU A 527 -19.54 -4.60 5.02
CA LEU A 527 -19.28 -4.81 6.44
C LEU A 527 -19.72 -3.63 7.30
N ALA A 528 -19.66 -2.39 6.80
CA ALA A 528 -20.00 -1.19 7.57
C ALA A 528 -21.47 -1.13 8.03
N ALA A 529 -22.35 -1.94 7.46
CA ALA A 529 -23.76 -2.04 7.84
C ALA A 529 -24.05 -3.12 8.90
N LEU A 530 -23.04 -3.90 9.29
CA LEU A 530 -23.22 -5.00 10.24
C LEU A 530 -23.17 -4.52 11.69
N ASP A 531 -24.11 -5.02 12.50
CA ASP A 531 -24.07 -4.90 13.95
C ASP A 531 -23.46 -6.20 14.53
N ARG A 532 -22.19 -6.12 14.93
CA ARG A 532 -21.39 -7.25 15.43
C ARG A 532 -20.60 -6.86 16.68
N PRO A 533 -20.40 -7.78 17.64
CA PRO A 533 -19.64 -7.48 18.85
C PRO A 533 -18.15 -7.20 18.53
N PRO A 534 -17.45 -6.39 19.33
CA PRO A 534 -16.04 -6.03 19.13
C PRO A 534 -15.10 -7.24 18.88
N ALA A 535 -15.27 -8.33 19.63
CA ALA A 535 -14.47 -9.54 19.44
C ALA A 535 -14.63 -10.19 18.03
N TRP A 536 -15.77 -10.00 17.37
CA TRP A 536 -15.98 -10.47 15.99
C TRP A 536 -15.13 -9.65 15.01
N TRP A 537 -15.05 -8.33 15.21
CA TRP A 537 -14.19 -7.43 14.42
C TRP A 537 -12.71 -7.79 14.56
N HIS A 538 -12.27 -8.15 15.77
CA HIS A 538 -10.90 -8.65 15.98
C HIS A 538 -10.60 -9.90 15.13
N ARG A 539 -11.50 -10.89 15.11
CA ARG A 539 -11.35 -12.08 14.26
C ARG A 539 -11.30 -11.72 12.77
N LEU A 540 -12.14 -10.79 12.32
CA LEU A 540 -12.08 -10.28 10.95
C LEU A 540 -10.70 -9.67 10.65
N TYR A 541 -10.17 -8.82 11.52
CA TYR A 541 -8.86 -8.19 11.33
C TYR A 541 -7.72 -9.21 11.27
N GLU A 542 -7.81 -10.29 12.06
CA GLU A 542 -6.89 -11.42 12.01
C GLU A 542 -6.88 -12.08 10.62
N THR A 543 -8.07 -12.34 10.04
CA THR A 543 -8.19 -12.92 8.68
C THR A 543 -7.62 -12.02 7.57
N LEU A 544 -7.60 -10.70 7.80
CA LEU A 544 -7.14 -9.68 6.85
C LEU A 544 -5.67 -9.28 7.06
N SER A 545 -4.99 -9.84 8.05
CA SER A 545 -3.63 -9.46 8.44
C SER A 545 -2.58 -9.55 7.31
N GLY A 546 -2.78 -10.43 6.33
CA GLY A 546 -1.91 -10.61 5.16
C GLY A 546 -2.31 -9.82 3.90
N VAL A 547 -3.39 -9.04 3.95
CA VAL A 547 -3.92 -8.30 2.80
C VAL A 547 -3.23 -6.93 2.65
N PRO A 548 -2.97 -6.46 1.41
CA PRO A 548 -2.51 -5.10 1.13
C PRO A 548 -3.42 -4.00 1.70
N ALA A 549 -2.81 -2.92 2.20
CA ALA A 549 -3.52 -1.85 2.92
C ALA A 549 -4.46 -0.99 2.06
N ASP A 550 -4.22 -0.91 0.75
CA ASP A 550 -4.99 -0.13 -0.20
C ASP A 550 -6.46 -0.56 -0.29
N ALA A 551 -6.73 -1.87 -0.16
CA ALA A 551 -8.08 -2.42 -0.15
C ALA A 551 -8.81 -2.30 1.20
N LEU A 552 -8.13 -1.86 2.26
CA LEU A 552 -8.62 -1.90 3.66
C LEU A 552 -8.82 -0.50 4.28
N GLY A 553 -8.69 0.57 3.51
CA GLY A 553 -8.75 1.94 4.04
C GLY A 553 -10.07 2.31 4.73
N ALA A 554 -11.18 1.69 4.33
CA ALA A 554 -12.53 1.95 4.85
C ALA A 554 -12.98 0.93 5.91
N LEU A 555 -12.07 0.10 6.43
CA LEU A 555 -12.40 -0.98 7.36
C LEU A 555 -13.20 -0.45 8.56
N PRO A 556 -14.38 -1.01 8.87
CA PRO A 556 -15.18 -0.56 9.99
C PRO A 556 -14.45 -0.87 11.31
N VAL A 557 -14.39 0.11 12.22
CA VAL A 557 -13.72 -0.01 13.52
C VAL A 557 -14.69 0.34 14.67
N PRO A 558 -14.96 -0.58 15.60
CA PRO A 558 -15.75 -0.27 16.79
C PRO A 558 -14.96 0.63 17.75
N LEU A 559 -15.62 1.66 18.26
CA LEU A 559 -15.07 2.60 19.23
C LEU A 559 -15.35 2.14 20.67
N ALA A 560 -14.45 2.51 21.58
CA ALA A 560 -14.71 2.41 23.02
C ALA A 560 -15.96 3.26 23.38
N PRO A 561 -16.78 2.82 24.35
CA PRO A 561 -17.91 3.62 24.82
C PRO A 561 -17.38 4.93 25.42
N GLY A 562 -17.88 6.07 24.92
CA GLY A 562 -17.89 7.30 25.70
C GLY A 562 -19.13 7.30 26.59
N ASP A 563 -19.12 8.05 27.69
CA ASP A 563 -20.19 8.14 28.72
C ASP A 563 -21.53 8.74 28.22
N GLY A 564 -21.92 8.51 26.96
CA GLY A 564 -23.24 8.80 26.43
C GLY A 564 -24.25 7.67 26.69
N PRO A 565 -25.54 7.96 26.86
CA PRO A 565 -26.55 6.97 27.21
C PRO A 565 -26.71 5.88 26.14
N LEU A 566 -26.27 4.66 26.49
CA LEU A 566 -26.66 3.34 25.96
C LEU A 566 -27.36 3.35 24.59
N HIS A 567 -26.64 3.19 23.47
CA HIS A 567 -27.14 2.58 22.22
C HIS A 567 -25.96 2.05 21.38
N GLY A 568 -25.72 0.73 21.40
CA GLY A 568 -24.83 0.02 20.47
C GLY A 568 -23.34 0.35 20.53
N VAL A 569 -22.49 -0.56 20.04
CA VAL A 569 -21.07 -0.24 19.81
C VAL A 569 -21.00 0.67 18.57
N ARG A 570 -20.55 1.91 18.74
CA ARG A 570 -20.42 2.85 17.62
C ARG A 570 -19.27 2.41 16.72
N VAL A 571 -19.55 2.21 15.44
CA VAL A 571 -18.56 1.84 14.43
C VAL A 571 -18.24 3.03 13.53
N VAL A 572 -16.96 3.31 13.30
CA VAL A 572 -16.49 4.33 12.35
C VAL A 572 -15.88 3.67 11.11
N ARG A 573 -15.85 4.39 9.99
CA ARG A 573 -15.25 3.92 8.75
C ARG A 573 -13.78 4.33 8.69
N GLY A 574 -12.90 3.35 8.71
CA GLY A 574 -11.46 3.53 8.57
C GLY A 574 -10.74 3.73 9.92
N PRO A 575 -9.53 3.15 10.08
CA PRO A 575 -8.75 3.25 11.31
C PRO A 575 -7.92 4.54 11.44
N ARG A 576 -7.81 5.35 10.38
CA ARG A 576 -7.00 6.58 10.40
C ARG A 576 -7.58 7.61 11.36
N GLY A 577 -6.71 8.16 12.21
CA GLY A 577 -7.10 9.15 13.21
C GLY A 577 -7.82 8.56 14.42
N LEU A 578 -7.80 7.23 14.58
CA LEU A 578 -8.26 6.56 15.80
C LEU A 578 -7.08 6.29 16.72
N LEU A 579 -7.33 6.35 18.03
CA LEU A 579 -6.35 6.09 19.06
C LEU A 579 -6.51 4.66 19.59
N VAL A 580 -5.39 3.97 19.80
CA VAL A 580 -5.32 2.72 20.56
C VAL A 580 -4.70 3.08 21.90
N ALA A 581 -5.42 2.82 22.99
CA ALA A 581 -4.93 3.13 24.33
C ALA A 581 -3.71 2.27 24.66
N ALA A 582 -2.60 2.92 25.01
CA ALA A 582 -1.43 2.29 25.60
C ALA A 582 -1.56 2.22 27.13
N ASP A 583 -0.58 1.61 27.80
CA ASP A 583 -0.53 1.55 29.26
C ASP A 583 -0.64 2.95 29.90
N GLY A 584 -1.52 3.08 30.90
CA GLY A 584 -1.76 4.33 31.63
C GLY A 584 -2.83 5.24 31.03
N VAL A 585 -3.49 4.84 29.94
CA VAL A 585 -4.64 5.57 29.37
C VAL A 585 -5.92 4.74 29.57
N ASP A 586 -6.92 5.33 30.23
CA ASP A 586 -8.26 4.75 30.32
C ASP A 586 -9.23 5.52 29.40
N PRO A 587 -9.62 4.95 28.24
CA PRO A 587 -10.53 5.60 27.30
C PRO A 587 -11.88 6.01 27.87
N ALA A 588 -12.37 5.31 28.91
CA ALA A 588 -13.70 5.57 29.46
C ALA A 588 -13.77 6.99 30.06
N GLY A 589 -12.71 7.41 30.77
CA GLY A 589 -12.65 8.72 31.42
C GLY A 589 -12.26 9.89 30.49
N LEU A 590 -12.05 9.66 29.20
CA LEU A 590 -11.60 10.67 28.24
C LEU A 590 -12.71 11.12 27.25
N GLY A 591 -13.94 10.64 27.47
CA GLY A 591 -15.12 11.03 26.68
C GLY A 591 -15.30 12.55 26.52
N PRO A 592 -15.15 13.37 27.59
CA PRO A 592 -15.26 14.83 27.53
C PRO A 592 -14.27 15.50 26.56
N LEU A 593 -13.13 14.87 26.29
CA LEU A 593 -12.09 15.41 25.40
C LEU A 593 -12.36 15.16 23.91
N GLY A 594 -13.47 14.49 23.57
CA GLY A 594 -13.89 14.24 22.17
C GLY A 594 -13.02 13.26 21.38
N LEU A 595 -12.11 12.54 22.07
CA LEU A 595 -11.18 11.59 21.47
C LEU A 595 -11.86 10.29 21.02
N ARG A 596 -11.31 9.63 20.01
CA ARG A 596 -11.88 8.42 19.40
C ARG A 596 -10.95 7.22 19.59
N PHE A 597 -11.17 6.50 20.68
CA PHE A 597 -10.43 5.27 20.96
C PHE A 597 -11.07 4.04 20.32
N VAL A 598 -10.25 3.13 19.81
CA VAL A 598 -10.66 1.79 19.38
C VAL A 598 -11.14 0.99 20.60
N HIS A 599 -12.23 0.24 20.44
CA HIS A 599 -12.73 -0.61 21.52
C HIS A 599 -11.68 -1.67 21.94
N PRO A 600 -11.39 -1.88 23.24
CA PRO A 600 -10.32 -2.76 23.70
C PRO A 600 -10.37 -4.18 23.12
N GLU A 601 -11.55 -4.80 23.07
CA GLU A 601 -11.75 -6.15 22.49
C GLU A 601 -11.57 -6.23 20.96
N ALA A 602 -11.48 -5.10 20.26
CA ALA A 602 -11.27 -5.03 18.82
C ALA A 602 -9.86 -4.57 18.43
N VAL A 603 -9.00 -4.23 19.40
CA VAL A 603 -7.62 -3.81 19.15
C VAL A 603 -6.86 -4.93 18.43
N HIS A 604 -6.20 -4.58 17.33
CA HIS A 604 -5.42 -5.52 16.53
C HIS A 604 -4.29 -4.78 15.78
N PRO A 605 -3.08 -5.37 15.62
CA PRO A 605 -1.95 -4.72 14.94
C PRO A 605 -2.21 -4.25 13.50
N LEU A 606 -3.19 -4.83 12.81
CA LEU A 606 -3.63 -4.38 11.49
C LEU A 606 -4.11 -2.91 11.52
N LEU A 607 -4.82 -2.50 12.57
CA LEU A 607 -5.36 -1.14 12.65
C LEU A 607 -4.24 -0.10 12.72
N ILE A 608 -3.17 -0.38 13.47
CA ILE A 608 -1.98 0.47 13.55
C ILE A 608 -1.32 0.59 12.17
N ARG A 609 -1.18 -0.53 11.45
CA ARG A 609 -0.63 -0.54 10.08
C ARG A 609 -1.46 0.29 9.09
N LEU A 610 -2.78 0.36 9.31
CA LEU A 610 -3.70 1.13 8.48
C LEU A 610 -3.84 2.61 8.91
N GLY A 611 -3.19 3.00 10.01
CA GLY A 611 -3.06 4.40 10.44
C GLY A 611 -3.77 4.78 11.74
N ALA A 612 -4.22 3.81 12.53
CA ALA A 612 -4.51 4.06 13.95
C ALA A 612 -3.19 4.32 14.70
N VAL A 613 -3.23 5.15 15.74
CA VAL A 613 -2.05 5.54 16.50
C VAL A 613 -2.16 4.98 17.91
N GLU A 614 -1.15 4.24 18.35
CA GLU A 614 -1.03 3.87 19.75
C GLU A 614 -0.57 5.09 20.56
N ALA A 615 -1.37 5.48 21.55
CA ALA A 615 -1.18 6.72 22.29
C ALA A 615 -1.15 6.45 23.80
N GLY A 616 -0.03 6.78 24.44
CA GLY A 616 0.10 6.87 25.89
C GLY A 616 -0.25 8.28 26.41
N PRO A 617 -0.19 8.53 27.74
CA PRO A 617 -0.70 9.76 28.35
C PRO A 617 -0.14 11.06 27.75
N ARG A 618 1.18 11.13 27.52
CA ARG A 618 1.83 12.29 26.88
C ARG A 618 1.38 12.50 25.42
N ALA A 619 1.19 11.41 24.67
CA ALA A 619 0.74 11.50 23.27
C ALA A 619 -0.73 11.97 23.18
N VAL A 620 -1.56 11.58 24.15
CA VAL A 620 -2.94 12.07 24.26
C VAL A 620 -2.96 13.54 24.64
N LEU A 621 -2.14 13.99 25.60
CA LEU A 621 -2.03 15.41 25.97
C LEU A 621 -1.56 16.30 24.82
N ALA A 622 -0.73 15.77 23.92
CA ALA A 622 -0.28 16.48 22.71
C ALA A 622 -1.35 16.57 21.61
N ASP A 623 -2.51 15.91 21.77
CA ASP A 623 -3.59 15.98 20.78
C ASP A 623 -4.25 17.38 20.81
N PRO A 624 -4.40 18.06 19.66
CA PRO A 624 -5.01 19.39 19.60
C PRO A 624 -6.42 19.47 20.19
N ALA A 625 -7.19 18.37 20.18
CA ALA A 625 -8.53 18.36 20.77
C ALA A 625 -8.48 18.48 22.30
N VAL A 626 -7.45 17.93 22.94
CA VAL A 626 -7.25 18.07 24.40
C VAL A 626 -6.91 19.50 24.76
N ARG A 627 -6.01 20.13 23.99
CA ARG A 627 -5.68 21.55 24.18
C ARG A 627 -6.91 22.45 24.00
N ALA A 628 -7.71 22.23 22.96
CA ALA A 628 -8.94 22.98 22.74
C ALA A 628 -9.98 22.76 23.87
N ALA A 629 -10.05 21.56 24.44
CA ALA A 629 -10.93 21.28 25.58
C ALA A 629 -10.48 22.00 26.85
N VAL A 630 -9.16 22.15 27.08
CA VAL A 630 -8.61 22.92 28.20
C VAL A 630 -8.86 24.41 28.02
N GLU A 631 -8.52 24.97 26.85
CA GLU A 631 -8.73 26.40 26.54
C GLU A 631 -10.23 26.79 26.59
N GLY A 632 -11.13 25.86 26.27
CA GLY A 632 -12.59 26.06 26.37
C GLY A 632 -13.22 25.60 27.69
N SER A 633 -12.42 25.15 28.67
CA SER A 633 -12.95 24.51 29.89
C SER A 633 -13.76 25.47 30.76
N PHE A 634 -13.45 26.77 30.73
CA PHE A 634 -14.12 27.78 31.56
C PHE A 634 -15.59 27.98 31.17
N ASP A 635 -15.89 27.90 29.88
CA ASP A 635 -17.23 28.06 29.32
C ASP A 635 -17.97 26.71 29.12
N ALA A 636 -17.38 25.59 29.55
CA ALA A 636 -17.96 24.27 29.37
C ALA A 636 -19.18 24.05 30.27
N ASP A 637 -20.13 23.21 29.81
CA ASP A 637 -21.31 22.84 30.61
C ASP A 637 -20.92 22.08 31.90
N ASP A 638 -19.82 21.31 31.85
CA ASP A 638 -19.25 20.58 32.99
C ASP A 638 -17.71 20.66 33.00
N PRO A 639 -17.12 21.75 33.55
CA PRO A 639 -15.67 21.94 33.63
C PRO A 639 -14.98 20.87 34.49
N ASP A 640 -15.67 20.32 35.49
CA ASP A 640 -15.12 19.33 36.42
C ASP A 640 -14.82 17.99 35.71
N GLU A 641 -15.65 17.58 34.75
CA GLU A 641 -15.39 16.39 33.92
C GLU A 641 -14.13 16.55 33.05
N ILE A 642 -13.94 17.72 32.44
CA ILE A 642 -12.73 18.04 31.65
C ILE A 642 -11.50 18.06 32.57
N ALA A 643 -11.59 18.75 33.70
CA ALA A 643 -10.52 18.80 34.68
C ALA A 643 -10.12 17.42 35.20
N ALA A 644 -11.10 16.55 35.50
CA ALA A 644 -10.81 15.18 35.93
C ALA A 644 -10.10 14.35 34.84
N ALA A 645 -10.51 14.48 33.58
CA ALA A 645 -9.88 13.78 32.45
C ALA A 645 -8.44 14.26 32.23
N VAL A 646 -8.21 15.57 32.23
CA VAL A 646 -6.89 16.18 32.01
C VAL A 646 -5.96 15.90 33.19
N LEU A 647 -6.40 16.10 34.44
CA LEU A 647 -5.58 15.80 35.63
C LEU A 647 -5.24 14.31 35.74
N GLY A 648 -6.13 13.42 35.27
CA GLY A 648 -5.83 12.00 35.10
C GLY A 648 -4.67 11.74 34.14
N LEU A 649 -4.65 12.44 33.00
CA LEU A 649 -3.55 12.36 32.03
C LEU A 649 -2.26 12.98 32.57
N VAL A 650 -2.34 14.13 33.26
CA VAL A 650 -1.17 14.80 33.89
C VAL A 650 -0.54 13.89 34.95
N ALA A 651 -1.34 13.28 35.82
CA ALA A 651 -0.88 12.34 36.83
C ALA A 651 -0.24 11.08 36.20
N ALA A 652 -0.86 10.54 35.14
CA ALA A 652 -0.32 9.37 34.42
C ALA A 652 0.96 9.70 33.63
N ALA A 653 1.06 10.90 33.07
CA ALA A 653 2.24 11.40 32.38
C ALA A 653 3.38 11.77 33.34
N ARG A 654 3.07 12.16 34.57
CA ARG A 654 4.01 12.77 35.53
C ARG A 654 4.70 13.97 34.90
N LEU A 655 3.91 14.98 34.55
CA LEU A 655 4.45 16.23 33.99
C LEU A 655 5.14 17.03 35.09
N ASP A 656 6.28 17.62 34.74
CA ASP A 656 6.92 18.62 35.60
C ASP A 656 6.17 19.96 35.49
N PRO A 657 6.13 20.78 36.57
CA PRO A 657 5.50 22.11 36.52
C PRO A 657 6.05 22.98 35.38
N GLY A 658 5.14 23.51 34.55
CA GLY A 658 5.50 24.34 33.39
C GLY A 658 6.06 23.58 32.19
N GLU A 659 6.03 22.23 32.17
CA GLU A 659 6.36 21.42 30.97
C GLU A 659 5.37 21.68 29.82
N GLN A 660 4.09 21.95 30.15
CA GLN A 660 3.02 22.25 29.21
C GLN A 660 2.28 23.53 29.64
N PRO A 661 2.76 24.73 29.27
CA PRO A 661 2.24 26.00 29.78
C PRO A 661 0.74 26.23 29.55
N TRP A 662 0.20 25.73 28.44
CA TRP A 662 -1.22 25.85 28.08
C TRP A 662 -2.17 25.11 29.05
N LEU A 663 -1.66 24.20 29.89
CA LEU A 663 -2.47 23.56 30.93
C LEU A 663 -2.91 24.57 32.01
N ALA A 664 -2.22 25.70 32.15
CA ALA A 664 -2.57 26.76 33.08
C ALA A 664 -3.98 27.34 32.83
N GLU A 665 -4.53 27.17 31.63
CA GLU A 665 -5.90 27.57 31.29
C GLU A 665 -6.97 26.59 31.81
N LEU A 666 -6.58 25.45 32.37
CA LEU A 666 -7.53 24.46 32.87
C LEU A 666 -8.33 25.04 34.02
N THR A 667 -9.66 25.04 33.87
CA THR A 667 -10.55 25.59 34.89
C THR A 667 -10.64 24.67 36.10
N LEU A 668 -10.37 25.22 37.28
CA LEU A 668 -10.40 24.53 38.56
C LEU A 668 -11.15 25.36 39.61
N PRO A 669 -11.79 24.72 40.59
CA PRO A 669 -12.47 25.43 41.67
C PRO A 669 -11.48 25.99 42.72
N GLY A 670 -11.69 27.24 43.09
CA GLY A 670 -11.04 27.92 44.22
C GLY A 670 -11.70 27.60 45.57
N ALA A 671 -10.97 27.84 46.66
CA ALA A 671 -11.42 27.63 48.03
C ALA A 671 -12.54 28.61 48.47
N ASP A 672 -12.71 29.70 47.74
CA ASP A 672 -13.83 30.66 47.84
C ASP A 672 -15.09 30.19 47.10
N GLY A 673 -14.98 29.16 46.26
CA GLY A 673 -16.07 28.58 45.48
C GLY A 673 -16.21 29.14 44.06
N ASP A 674 -15.34 30.08 43.65
CA ASP A 674 -15.30 30.60 42.29
C ASP A 674 -14.41 29.71 41.39
N LEU A 675 -14.54 29.86 40.07
CA LEU A 675 -13.74 29.11 39.09
C LEU A 675 -12.59 29.97 38.60
N TYR A 676 -11.40 29.36 38.52
CA TYR A 676 -10.17 30.02 38.10
C TYR A 676 -9.45 29.17 37.05
N PRO A 677 -8.72 29.78 36.11
CA PRO A 677 -7.63 29.10 35.41
C PRO A 677 -6.63 28.54 36.43
N ALA A 678 -6.09 27.35 36.19
CA ALA A 678 -5.09 26.73 37.06
C ALA A 678 -3.89 27.65 37.32
N GLY A 679 -3.45 28.41 36.32
CA GLY A 679 -2.36 29.38 36.41
C GLY A 679 -2.61 30.57 37.34
N GLU A 680 -3.86 30.80 37.74
CA GLU A 680 -4.25 31.88 38.68
C GLU A 680 -4.55 31.34 40.09
N LEU A 681 -4.37 30.03 40.32
CA LEU A 681 -4.55 29.41 41.62
C LEU A 681 -3.20 29.16 42.31
N LEU A 682 -3.11 29.56 43.57
CA LEU A 682 -2.02 29.20 44.47
C LEU A 682 -2.34 27.87 45.16
N LEU A 683 -1.32 27.03 45.35
CA LEU A 683 -1.41 25.95 46.33
C LEU A 683 -1.58 26.54 47.74
N PRO A 684 -2.32 25.88 48.66
CA PRO A 684 -2.55 26.41 50.00
C PRO A 684 -1.28 26.73 50.81
N GLY A 685 -0.17 26.03 50.50
CA GLY A 685 1.15 26.22 51.12
C GLY A 685 2.15 26.99 50.26
N SER A 686 1.74 27.58 49.14
CA SER A 686 2.63 28.31 48.23
C SER A 686 3.23 29.54 48.91
N PRO A 687 4.56 29.77 48.81
CA PRO A 687 5.21 30.95 49.38
C PRO A 687 4.73 32.25 48.73
N LEU A 688 4.21 32.22 47.50
CA LEU A 688 3.70 33.43 46.82
C LEU A 688 2.58 34.11 47.58
N ARG A 689 1.77 33.34 48.31
CA ARG A 689 0.59 33.84 49.01
C ARG A 689 0.91 34.99 49.97
N ASP A 690 2.06 34.92 50.64
CA ASP A 690 2.50 35.93 51.60
C ASP A 690 3.34 37.05 50.93
N LEU A 691 3.77 36.86 49.68
CA LEU A 691 4.61 37.80 48.92
C LEU A 691 3.79 38.78 48.08
N MET A 692 2.67 38.31 47.54
CA MET A 692 1.81 39.06 46.64
C MET A 692 1.03 40.14 47.37
N ALA A 693 0.72 41.24 46.67
CA ALA A 693 -0.19 42.26 47.17
C ALA A 693 -1.57 41.67 47.50
N GLU A 694 -2.26 42.24 48.50
CA GLU A 694 -3.57 41.74 48.96
C GLU A 694 -4.65 41.78 47.87
N ASP A 695 -4.49 42.64 46.87
CA ASP A 695 -5.38 42.81 45.72
C ASP A 695 -4.88 42.09 44.46
N ALA A 696 -3.84 41.24 44.55
CA ALA A 696 -3.42 40.39 43.45
C ALA A 696 -4.54 39.42 43.05
N PRO A 697 -4.75 39.15 41.74
CA PRO A 697 -5.90 38.40 41.22
C PRO A 697 -5.82 36.88 41.44
N PHE A 698 -5.04 36.40 42.42
CA PHE A 698 -4.83 34.98 42.66
C PHE A 698 -5.87 34.37 43.62
N GLY A 699 -6.44 33.23 43.23
CA GLY A 699 -7.23 32.37 44.12
C GLY A 699 -6.35 31.34 44.86
N VAL A 700 -6.93 30.59 45.81
CA VAL A 700 -6.30 29.40 46.41
C VAL A 700 -7.10 28.18 45.97
N VAL A 701 -6.46 27.13 45.46
CA VAL A 701 -7.18 25.93 44.97
C VAL A 701 -8.00 25.27 46.09
N ALA A 702 -9.19 24.77 45.76
CA ALA A 702 -10.08 24.08 46.70
C ALA A 702 -9.47 22.76 47.24
N ASP A 703 -9.91 22.35 48.44
CA ASP A 703 -9.40 21.12 49.09
C ASP A 703 -9.69 19.84 48.29
N GLY A 704 -10.81 19.77 47.57
CA GLY A 704 -11.24 18.58 46.82
C GLY A 704 -10.24 18.11 45.75
N PRO A 705 -9.84 18.98 44.79
CA PRO A 705 -8.76 18.68 43.84
C PRO A 705 -7.43 18.31 44.51
N VAL A 706 -7.06 18.98 45.61
CA VAL A 706 -5.81 18.71 46.34
C VAL A 706 -5.82 17.31 46.95
N GLU A 707 -6.92 16.90 47.59
CA GLU A 707 -7.09 15.57 48.17
C GLU A 707 -7.09 14.46 47.11
N ARG A 708 -7.69 14.71 45.95
CA ARG A 708 -7.85 13.71 44.88
C ARG A 708 -6.59 13.52 44.03
N TRP A 709 -5.93 14.59 43.65
CA TRP A 709 -4.84 14.57 42.65
C TRP A 709 -3.46 14.87 43.24
N GLY A 710 -3.40 15.51 44.41
CA GLY A 710 -2.16 15.90 45.07
C GLY A 710 -1.50 17.15 44.47
N ALA A 711 -0.64 17.78 45.26
CA ALA A 711 0.04 19.03 44.90
C ALA A 711 0.91 18.92 43.63
N GLU A 712 1.63 17.80 43.44
CA GLU A 712 2.49 17.60 42.28
C GLU A 712 1.72 17.59 40.94
N THR A 713 0.55 16.93 40.91
CA THR A 713 -0.28 16.88 39.69
C THR A 713 -0.90 18.25 39.39
N LEU A 714 -1.37 18.95 40.42
CA LEU A 714 -1.91 20.29 40.27
C LEU A 714 -0.84 21.28 39.80
N ALA A 715 0.38 21.19 40.34
CA ALA A 715 1.50 22.00 39.87
C ALA A 715 1.91 21.66 38.43
N GLY A 716 1.90 20.37 38.05
CA GLY A 716 2.08 19.93 36.67
C GLY A 716 1.01 20.44 35.71
N ALA A 717 -0.20 20.71 36.19
CA ALA A 717 -1.30 21.32 35.44
C ALA A 717 -1.27 22.87 35.44
N GLY A 718 -0.34 23.50 36.17
CA GLY A 718 -0.17 24.95 36.18
C GLY A 718 -0.54 25.67 37.49
N VAL A 719 -1.05 24.96 38.52
CA VAL A 719 -1.31 25.56 39.84
C VAL A 719 0.00 26.00 40.50
N LEU A 720 0.04 27.22 41.04
CA LEU A 720 1.27 27.88 41.44
C LEU A 720 1.76 27.45 42.83
N ASP A 721 2.99 26.92 42.89
CA ASP A 721 3.76 26.63 44.13
C ASP A 721 4.94 27.62 44.34
N GLY A 722 4.92 28.73 43.61
CA GLY A 722 6.03 29.66 43.46
C GLY A 722 5.80 30.49 42.19
N PHE A 723 6.74 31.37 41.83
CA PHE A 723 6.57 32.18 40.62
C PHE A 723 6.43 31.32 39.36
N ALA A 724 5.49 31.67 38.49
CA ALA A 724 5.39 31.08 37.17
C ALA A 724 6.53 31.57 36.27
N LEU A 725 6.96 30.71 35.34
CA LEU A 725 7.91 31.08 34.30
C LEU A 725 7.17 31.16 32.95
N ALA A 726 7.18 32.34 32.34
CA ALA A 726 6.81 32.50 30.94
C ALA A 726 7.93 31.93 30.06
N ARG A 727 7.55 31.13 29.06
CA ARG A 727 8.47 30.52 28.11
C ARG A 727 7.96 30.69 26.69
N GLY A 728 8.89 30.91 25.77
CA GLY A 728 8.62 31.03 24.34
C GLY A 728 9.75 30.42 23.53
N GLU A 729 9.42 29.90 22.36
CA GLU A 729 10.39 29.43 21.37
C GLU A 729 10.27 30.31 20.13
N GLU A 730 11.40 30.65 19.52
CA GLU A 730 11.46 31.48 18.30
C GLU A 730 10.70 32.82 18.41
N VAL A 731 10.85 33.54 19.53
CA VAL A 731 10.17 34.82 19.79
C VAL A 731 10.69 35.93 18.87
N ASP A 732 9.80 36.59 18.14
CA ASP A 732 10.13 37.71 17.25
C ASP A 732 10.19 39.02 18.06
N LEU A 733 11.38 39.61 18.19
CA LEU A 733 11.58 40.79 19.04
C LEU A 733 10.84 42.03 18.52
N PRO A 734 10.84 42.36 17.22
CA PRO A 734 9.96 43.40 16.68
C PRO A 734 8.48 43.16 16.96
N ALA A 735 7.99 41.93 16.82
CA ALA A 735 6.60 41.62 17.11
C ALA A 735 6.25 41.83 18.59
N LEU A 736 7.17 41.50 19.50
CA LEU A 736 7.03 41.74 20.93
C LEU A 736 7.06 43.25 21.27
N ALA A 737 7.97 44.02 20.64
CA ALA A 737 8.04 45.47 20.80
C ALA A 737 6.79 46.20 20.30
N ASP A 738 6.20 45.73 19.21
CA ASP A 738 4.97 46.30 18.62
C ASP A 738 3.67 45.74 19.25
N LEU A 739 3.78 44.92 20.31
CA LEU A 739 2.66 44.24 20.99
C LEU A 739 1.82 43.33 20.06
N ALA A 740 2.41 42.85 18.97
CA ALA A 740 1.80 41.86 18.08
C ALA A 740 1.90 40.44 18.65
N GLU A 741 2.93 40.18 19.46
CA GLU A 741 3.09 39.02 20.31
C GLU A 741 3.19 39.49 21.77
N SER A 742 2.75 38.66 22.72
CA SER A 742 2.81 38.97 24.15
C SER A 742 2.93 37.69 24.98
N HIS A 743 3.63 37.77 26.10
CA HIS A 743 3.67 36.71 27.13
C HIS A 743 2.96 37.13 28.42
N ASP A 744 2.13 38.19 28.35
CA ASP A 744 1.43 38.80 29.47
C ASP A 744 2.38 39.21 30.62
N LEU A 745 3.53 39.78 30.24
CA LEU A 745 4.56 40.28 31.15
C LEU A 745 4.57 41.82 31.21
N ASP A 746 4.80 42.39 32.39
CA ASP A 746 4.84 43.84 32.60
C ASP A 746 6.00 44.54 31.84
N ASP A 747 5.71 45.57 31.05
CA ASP A 747 6.73 46.32 30.28
C ASP A 747 7.61 45.43 29.33
N GLU A 748 7.10 44.29 28.83
CA GLU A 748 7.85 43.40 27.93
C GLU A 748 8.18 44.03 26.56
N ASP A 749 7.31 44.91 26.07
CA ASP A 749 7.49 45.72 24.88
C ASP A 749 8.74 46.61 25.01
N ARG A 750 8.89 47.27 26.16
CA ARG A 750 10.04 48.12 26.46
C ARG A 750 11.34 47.34 26.58
N TRP A 751 11.28 46.11 27.10
CA TRP A 751 12.45 45.24 27.08
C TRP A 751 12.88 44.92 25.65
N ALA A 752 11.92 44.58 24.78
CA ALA A 752 12.20 44.32 23.38
C ALA A 752 12.75 45.55 22.65
N GLU A 753 12.18 46.74 22.88
CA GLU A 753 12.69 48.02 22.35
C GLU A 753 14.14 48.29 22.78
N ASP A 754 14.45 48.11 24.07
CA ASP A 754 15.80 48.28 24.61
C ASP A 754 16.80 47.29 23.98
N VAL A 755 16.37 46.05 23.76
CA VAL A 755 17.19 45.04 23.08
C VAL A 755 17.42 45.43 21.62
N LEU A 756 16.38 45.84 20.89
CA LEU A 756 16.49 46.27 19.50
C LEU A 756 17.39 47.50 19.34
N ALA A 757 17.26 48.49 20.23
CA ALA A 757 18.13 49.66 20.24
C ALA A 757 19.61 49.30 20.40
N ARG A 758 19.93 48.29 21.23
CA ARG A 758 21.31 47.79 21.42
C ARG A 758 21.85 47.03 20.22
N LEU A 759 21.00 46.29 19.51
CA LEU A 759 21.40 45.56 18.30
C LEU A 759 21.62 46.50 17.12
N GLY A 760 20.92 47.65 17.11
CA GLY A 760 20.90 48.59 16.00
C GLY A 760 20.07 48.09 14.81
N PRO A 761 20.03 48.84 13.69
CA PRO A 761 19.23 48.48 12.53
C PRO A 761 19.60 47.10 11.96
N GLN A 762 18.61 46.23 11.75
CA GLN A 762 18.78 44.88 11.18
C GLN A 762 18.06 44.77 9.82
N ASP A 763 18.60 43.97 8.90
CA ASP A 763 17.97 43.72 7.59
C ASP A 763 16.72 42.81 7.69
N LEU A 764 16.68 41.95 8.70
CA LEU A 764 15.58 41.03 9.01
C LEU A 764 15.30 41.03 10.52
N PRO A 765 14.07 40.71 10.96
CA PRO A 765 13.70 40.66 12.37
C PRO A 765 14.64 39.76 13.19
N PRO A 766 15.28 40.26 14.26
CA PRO A 766 16.03 39.43 15.17
C PRO A 766 15.10 38.56 16.01
N VAL A 767 15.47 37.30 16.20
CA VAL A 767 14.65 36.29 16.89
C VAL A 767 15.37 35.79 18.13
N LEU A 768 14.62 35.56 19.20
CA LEU A 768 15.09 34.90 20.41
C LEU A 768 14.68 33.42 20.37
N PRO A 769 15.62 32.48 20.13
CA PRO A 769 15.26 31.07 19.99
C PRO A 769 14.62 30.47 21.24
N GLU A 770 15.05 30.91 22.42
CA GLU A 770 14.52 30.47 23.71
C GLU A 770 14.30 31.71 24.59
N PHE A 771 13.06 31.90 25.05
CA PHE A 771 12.64 32.93 25.98
C PHE A 771 12.29 32.29 27.33
N GLU A 772 12.79 32.87 28.42
CA GLU A 772 12.41 32.49 29.79
C GLU A 772 12.37 33.73 30.68
N ALA A 773 11.24 33.93 31.36
CA ALA A 773 10.98 35.10 32.19
C ALA A 773 10.14 34.75 33.41
N VAL A 774 10.35 35.43 34.54
CA VAL A 774 9.50 35.30 35.72
C VAL A 774 8.27 36.19 35.56
N ARG A 775 7.08 35.63 35.74
CA ARG A 775 5.81 36.35 35.66
C ARG A 775 5.46 37.09 36.96
N ASP A 776 4.54 38.04 36.85
CA ASP A 776 3.78 38.62 37.96
C ASP A 776 4.68 39.32 39.02
N LEU A 777 5.81 39.89 38.58
CA LEU A 777 6.77 40.58 39.45
C LEU A 777 6.22 41.91 39.98
N GLU A 778 5.41 42.59 39.19
CA GLU A 778 4.74 43.84 39.51
C GLU A 778 3.71 43.70 40.64
N LEU A 779 3.27 42.47 40.92
CA LEU A 779 2.31 42.16 41.99
C LEU A 779 2.98 41.90 43.35
N VAL A 780 4.31 41.92 43.43
CA VAL A 780 5.07 41.64 44.66
C VAL A 780 5.00 42.83 45.64
N ALA A 781 4.55 42.55 46.87
CA ALA A 781 4.55 43.51 47.97
C ALA A 781 5.81 43.41 48.87
N ASP A 782 6.31 42.19 49.15
CA ASP A 782 7.52 41.96 49.96
C ASP A 782 8.72 41.53 49.08
N TRP A 783 9.46 42.52 48.59
CA TRP A 783 10.63 42.29 47.73
C TRP A 783 11.80 41.62 48.45
N ASP A 784 11.99 41.84 49.74
CA ASP A 784 13.06 41.19 50.50
C ASP A 784 12.82 39.66 50.56
N ALA A 785 11.58 39.25 50.74
CA ALA A 785 11.19 37.84 50.72
C ALA A 785 11.15 37.26 49.31
N ALA A 786 10.69 38.03 48.32
CA ALA A 786 10.69 37.61 46.91
C ALA A 786 12.11 37.37 46.39
N LEU A 787 13.07 38.26 46.66
CA LEU A 787 14.46 38.08 46.25
C LEU A 787 15.12 36.82 46.85
N ARG A 788 14.74 36.42 48.07
CA ARG A 788 15.19 35.15 48.67
C ARG A 788 14.61 33.93 47.94
N LEU A 789 13.38 34.03 47.47
CA LEU A 789 12.74 32.96 46.68
C LEU A 789 13.39 32.89 45.29
N LEU A 790 13.57 34.03 44.62
CA LEU A 790 14.18 34.14 43.30
C LEU A 790 15.65 33.70 43.24
N ASP A 791 16.36 33.66 44.37
CA ASP A 791 17.72 33.12 44.49
C ASP A 791 17.77 31.58 44.34
N GLY A 792 16.61 30.90 44.39
CA GLY A 792 16.50 29.45 44.15
C GLY A 792 16.25 29.08 42.68
N PRO A 793 16.67 27.88 42.23
CA PRO A 793 16.20 27.34 40.96
C PRO A 793 14.68 27.03 41.03
N PRO A 794 13.94 27.19 39.92
CA PRO A 794 14.43 27.55 38.58
C PRO A 794 14.62 29.06 38.35
N TRP A 795 14.03 29.93 39.16
CA TRP A 795 13.95 31.38 38.90
C TRP A 795 15.30 32.08 38.81
N ARG A 796 16.28 31.67 39.63
CA ARG A 796 17.65 32.20 39.57
C ARG A 796 18.21 32.16 38.15
N ASN A 797 17.95 31.08 37.40
CA ASN A 797 18.46 30.93 36.04
C ASN A 797 17.83 31.92 35.07
N ALA A 798 16.53 32.21 35.20
CA ALA A 798 15.81 33.19 34.38
C ALA A 798 16.30 34.63 34.60
N ILE A 799 17.03 34.89 35.69
CA ILE A 799 17.62 36.18 36.01
C ILE A 799 19.10 36.23 35.56
N VAL A 800 19.92 35.28 36.01
CA VAL A 800 21.37 35.35 35.81
C VAL A 800 21.84 34.99 34.41
N ARG A 801 21.08 34.14 33.68
CA ARG A 801 21.48 33.74 32.34
C ARG A 801 21.06 34.81 31.33
N PRO A 802 21.99 35.30 30.49
CA PRO A 802 21.63 36.24 29.44
C PRO A 802 20.74 35.56 28.38
N ALA A 803 19.80 36.33 27.85
CA ALA A 803 19.05 35.97 26.67
C ALA A 803 19.95 36.05 25.43
N HIS A 804 19.79 35.15 24.47
CA HIS A 804 20.63 35.08 23.28
C HIS A 804 19.83 35.35 22.01
N VAL A 805 20.02 36.53 21.43
CA VAL A 805 19.33 36.94 20.21
C VAL A 805 20.10 36.42 19.00
N SER A 806 19.39 35.77 18.07
CA SER A 806 19.93 35.33 16.79
C SER A 806 19.66 36.37 15.71
N LEU A 807 20.72 36.79 15.03
CA LEU A 807 20.65 37.69 13.88
C LEU A 807 20.65 36.89 12.58
N HIS A 808 20.14 37.49 11.50
CA HIS A 808 20.03 36.82 10.19
C HIS A 808 21.38 36.41 9.58
N ASP A 809 22.46 37.11 9.96
CA ASP A 809 23.82 36.82 9.52
C ASP A 809 24.46 35.62 10.26
N GLY A 810 23.70 34.97 11.15
CA GLY A 810 24.11 33.80 11.93
C GLY A 810 24.85 34.13 13.22
N ARG A 811 25.06 35.41 13.55
CA ARG A 811 25.61 35.81 14.86
C ARG A 811 24.58 35.63 15.96
N ARG A 812 25.06 35.27 17.16
CA ARG A 812 24.29 35.31 18.41
C ARG A 812 24.84 36.40 19.32
N VAL A 813 23.96 37.28 19.78
CA VAL A 813 24.31 38.40 20.67
C VAL A 813 23.65 38.15 22.03
N ALA A 814 24.46 38.17 23.09
CA ALA A 814 23.97 38.06 24.46
C ALA A 814 23.40 39.42 24.90
N VAL A 815 22.19 39.40 25.46
CA VAL A 815 21.50 40.55 26.04
C VAL A 815 20.98 40.18 27.43
N PRO A 816 20.72 41.14 28.33
CA PRO A 816 20.10 40.84 29.62
C PRO A 816 18.77 40.10 29.43
N SER A 817 18.50 39.10 30.26
CA SER A 817 17.16 38.50 30.29
C SER A 817 16.11 39.55 30.66
N TYR A 818 14.87 39.32 30.24
CA TYR A 818 13.75 40.18 30.60
C TYR A 818 13.69 40.38 32.12
N THR A 819 13.78 39.29 32.90
CA THR A 819 13.67 39.33 34.36
C THR A 819 14.77 40.20 34.98
N ALA A 820 16.02 40.05 34.56
CA ALA A 820 17.12 40.88 35.04
C ALA A 820 16.96 42.36 34.64
N TRP A 821 16.53 42.59 33.40
CA TRP A 821 16.25 43.93 32.89
C TRP A 821 15.14 44.66 33.68
N TRP A 822 14.07 43.94 34.03
CA TRP A 822 12.93 44.45 34.78
C TRP A 822 13.35 44.77 36.22
N LEU A 823 13.99 43.81 36.90
CA LEU A 823 14.43 43.97 38.29
C LEU A 823 15.44 45.12 38.47
N ARG A 824 16.31 45.35 37.47
CA ARG A 824 17.27 46.48 37.48
C ARG A 824 16.62 47.86 37.50
N ARG A 825 15.41 47.99 36.93
CA ARG A 825 14.70 49.27 36.76
C ARG A 825 13.73 49.58 37.90
N HIS A 826 13.40 48.58 38.70
CA HIS A 826 12.43 48.68 39.79
C HIS A 826 13.10 48.80 41.16
N PRO A 827 12.43 49.42 42.14
CA PRO A 827 12.96 49.63 43.50
C PRO A 827 12.92 48.35 44.35
N VAL A 828 13.56 47.28 43.86
CA VAL A 828 13.46 45.93 44.43
C VAL A 828 14.45 45.66 45.55
N LEU A 829 15.45 46.53 45.75
CA LEU A 829 16.51 46.33 46.74
C LEU A 829 16.48 47.44 47.79
N ASP A 830 15.97 47.14 48.99
CA ASP A 830 15.77 48.12 50.08
C ASP A 830 14.95 49.36 49.63
N GLY A 831 13.95 49.13 48.77
CA GLY A 831 13.11 50.19 48.19
C GLY A 831 13.81 51.10 47.18
N ARG A 832 14.99 50.71 46.69
CA ARG A 832 15.81 51.47 45.73
C ARG A 832 16.20 50.59 44.54
N ARG A 833 16.65 51.24 43.46
CA ARG A 833 17.08 50.51 42.25
C ARG A 833 18.43 49.83 42.52
N PRO A 834 18.62 48.55 42.11
CA PRO A 834 19.88 47.84 42.34
C PRO A 834 21.12 48.57 41.78
N GLY A 835 20.98 49.29 40.66
CA GLY A 835 22.06 50.07 40.04
C GLY A 835 22.55 51.28 40.85
N GLU A 836 21.93 51.59 41.99
CA GLU A 836 22.42 52.57 42.95
C GLU A 836 23.47 52.01 43.90
N PHE A 837 23.60 50.69 43.94
CA PHE A 837 24.51 49.98 44.83
C PHE A 837 25.75 49.47 44.10
N ARG A 838 26.81 49.25 44.88
CA ARG A 838 28.03 48.56 44.46
C ARG A 838 28.33 47.40 45.39
N LEU A 839 28.96 46.37 44.84
CA LEU A 839 29.62 45.34 45.63
C LEU A 839 30.85 45.96 46.31
N GLU A 840 31.08 45.60 47.57
CA GLU A 840 32.36 45.90 48.19
C GLU A 840 33.43 45.02 47.50
N GLY A 841 34.44 45.66 46.90
CA GLY A 841 35.53 44.95 46.23
C GLY A 841 36.41 44.19 47.23
N ASP A 842 37.05 43.12 46.75
CA ASP A 842 38.07 42.37 47.52
C ASP A 842 39.40 43.15 47.66
N ALA A 843 39.53 44.30 46.99
CA ALA A 843 40.74 45.13 46.98
C ALA A 843 40.83 45.99 48.24
N PRO A 844 41.86 45.83 49.10
CA PRO A 844 42.02 46.66 50.28
C PRO A 844 42.47 48.09 49.92
N GLY A 845 41.74 49.11 50.38
CA GLY A 845 42.16 50.52 50.38
C GLY A 845 41.64 51.39 49.22
N ASP A 846 42.40 52.42 48.82
CA ASP A 846 42.10 53.49 47.85
C ASP A 846 41.99 53.01 46.37
N GLY A 847 41.60 51.76 46.15
CA GLY A 847 41.42 51.14 44.83
C GLY A 847 39.98 51.18 44.30
N ASP A 848 38.99 51.34 45.18
CA ASP A 848 37.58 51.43 44.78
C ASP A 848 37.22 52.86 44.36
N LEU A 849 37.22 53.09 43.04
CA LEU A 849 36.89 54.40 42.44
C LEU A 849 35.40 54.72 42.47
N LEU A 850 34.52 53.74 42.71
CA LEU A 850 33.06 53.93 42.79
C LEU A 850 32.60 54.27 44.22
N ALA A 851 33.46 54.11 45.22
CA ALA A 851 33.18 54.48 46.60
C ALA A 851 32.77 55.96 46.72
N GLY A 852 31.60 56.19 47.35
CA GLY A 852 31.02 57.52 47.55
C GLY A 852 30.17 58.04 46.37
N LEU A 853 30.29 57.43 45.19
CA LEU A 853 29.37 57.60 44.05
C LEU A 853 28.22 56.58 44.08
N TYR A 854 28.50 55.38 44.63
CA TYR A 854 27.56 54.27 44.80
C TYR A 854 27.60 53.74 46.24
N ASP A 855 26.44 53.34 46.75
CA ASP A 855 26.29 52.85 48.13
C ASP A 855 26.64 51.35 48.21
N PRO A 856 27.19 50.84 49.32
CA PRO A 856 27.40 49.40 49.47
C PRO A 856 26.05 48.67 49.49
N VAL A 857 25.99 47.47 48.89
CA VAL A 857 24.79 46.60 48.93
C VAL A 857 24.34 46.39 50.38
N PRO A 858 23.03 46.52 50.69
CA PRO A 858 22.51 46.37 52.04
C PRO A 858 22.67 44.93 52.54
N ALA A 859 22.82 44.76 53.86
CA ALA A 859 23.01 43.44 54.47
C ALA A 859 21.80 42.49 54.33
N THR A 860 20.63 43.03 53.98
CA THR A 860 19.38 42.30 53.70
C THR A 860 19.33 41.70 52.29
N ALA A 861 20.23 42.13 51.39
CA ALA A 861 20.30 41.65 50.01
C ALA A 861 20.65 40.14 49.92
N PRO A 862 20.32 39.48 48.80
CA PRO A 862 20.84 38.16 48.47
C PRO A 862 22.37 38.14 48.53
N LYS A 863 22.95 37.04 49.02
CA LYS A 863 24.41 36.87 49.08
C LYS A 863 25.01 36.39 47.77
N ASP A 864 24.17 35.98 46.83
CA ASP A 864 24.61 35.52 45.53
C ASP A 864 25.13 36.69 44.71
N ARG A 865 26.44 36.69 44.48
CA ARG A 865 27.13 37.71 43.70
C ARG A 865 26.64 37.74 42.26
N GLU A 866 26.41 36.59 41.63
CA GLU A 866 25.97 36.52 40.23
C GLU A 866 24.56 37.12 40.07
N LEU A 867 23.67 36.85 41.03
CA LEU A 867 22.35 37.47 41.08
C LEU A 867 22.44 38.99 41.23
N LEU A 868 23.23 39.49 42.19
CA LEU A 868 23.40 40.93 42.39
C LEU A 868 23.95 41.63 41.14
N LEU A 869 24.88 41.01 40.41
CA LEU A 869 25.37 41.52 39.14
C LEU A 869 24.28 41.56 38.08
N ALA A 870 23.47 40.51 37.96
CA ALA A 870 22.35 40.47 37.03
C ALA A 870 21.29 41.54 37.35
N LEU A 871 21.05 41.84 38.62
CA LEU A 871 20.20 42.95 39.06
C LEU A 871 20.77 44.33 38.68
N GLY A 872 22.06 44.42 38.34
CA GLY A 872 22.73 45.67 37.93
C GLY A 872 23.54 46.35 39.03
N VAL A 873 23.85 45.64 40.14
CA VAL A 873 24.76 46.16 41.17
C VAL A 873 26.17 46.34 40.59
N ARG A 874 26.79 47.50 40.85
CA ARG A 874 28.10 47.86 40.28
C ARG A 874 29.27 47.14 40.94
N THR A 875 30.35 46.96 40.19
CA THR A 875 31.57 46.24 40.62
C THR A 875 32.80 47.11 40.54
N SER A 876 33.10 47.58 39.34
CA SER A 876 34.32 48.30 39.00
C SER A 876 34.03 49.41 38.00
N LEU A 877 34.90 50.42 37.99
CA LEU A 877 34.81 51.52 37.02
C LEU A 877 34.94 51.02 35.58
N GLU A 878 35.79 50.03 35.33
CA GLU A 878 36.00 49.47 33.99
C GLU A 878 34.73 48.78 33.47
N GLU A 879 34.09 47.94 34.29
CA GLU A 879 32.82 47.29 33.94
C GLU A 879 31.71 48.32 33.73
N LEU A 880 31.61 49.35 34.58
CA LEU A 880 30.65 50.43 34.40
C LEU A 880 30.86 51.18 33.08
N LEU A 881 32.10 51.52 32.71
CA LEU A 881 32.39 52.22 31.46
C LEU A 881 32.19 51.34 30.22
N ALA A 882 32.32 50.02 30.36
CA ALA A 882 32.04 49.06 29.29
C ALA A 882 30.53 48.84 29.07
N GLU A 883 29.68 49.15 30.06
CA GLU A 883 28.23 49.07 29.91
C GLU A 883 27.69 50.20 29.00
N PRO A 884 26.77 49.87 28.07
CA PRO A 884 26.02 50.89 27.34
C PRO A 884 25.30 51.84 28.31
N GLY A 885 25.55 53.15 28.18
CA GLY A 885 24.99 54.20 29.05
C GLY A 885 25.70 54.37 30.40
N GLY A 886 26.64 53.48 30.77
CA GLY A 886 27.39 53.58 32.02
C GLY A 886 28.27 54.83 32.15
N PRO A 887 28.94 55.33 31.07
CA PRO A 887 29.64 56.61 31.10
C PRO A 887 28.73 57.81 31.41
N ALA A 888 27.52 57.84 30.83
CA ALA A 888 26.53 58.89 31.12
C ALA A 888 26.06 58.80 32.58
N GLU A 889 25.75 57.60 33.07
CA GLU A 889 25.42 57.37 34.48
C GLU A 889 26.54 57.84 35.42
N LEU A 890 27.80 57.58 35.09
CA LEU A 890 28.93 58.04 35.88
C LEU A 890 29.04 59.56 35.88
N LEU A 891 28.84 60.22 34.73
CA LEU A 891 28.84 61.68 34.62
C LEU A 891 27.73 62.31 35.48
N ASP A 892 26.53 61.75 35.45
CA ASP A 892 25.41 62.19 36.30
C ASP A 892 25.77 62.09 37.80
N ARG A 893 26.38 60.98 38.22
CA ARG A 893 26.83 60.78 39.60
C ARG A 893 28.02 61.68 39.97
N LEU A 894 28.87 62.02 39.01
CA LEU A 894 29.93 63.02 39.17
C LEU A 894 29.35 64.43 39.34
N GLY A 895 28.26 64.76 38.67
CA GLY A 895 27.53 66.03 38.79
C GLY A 895 26.61 66.14 40.03
N ASP A 896 26.43 65.06 40.80
CA ASP A 896 25.55 65.05 41.98
C ASP A 896 26.26 65.62 43.23
N PRO A 897 25.81 66.77 43.79
CA PRO A 897 26.43 67.35 44.98
C PRO A 897 26.20 66.54 46.27
N SER A 898 25.27 65.57 46.28
CA SER A 898 25.04 64.68 47.42
C SER A 898 26.08 63.55 47.53
N ARG A 899 26.86 63.34 46.46
CA ARG A 899 27.89 62.30 46.37
C ARG A 899 29.27 62.86 46.67
N THR A 900 30.13 62.04 47.26
CA THR A 900 31.47 62.45 47.70
C THR A 900 32.54 61.65 46.97
N VAL A 901 33.53 62.32 46.38
CA VAL A 901 34.67 61.67 45.73
C VAL A 901 35.97 62.17 46.35
N PRO A 902 36.85 61.28 46.83
CA PRO A 902 38.17 61.67 47.30
C PRO A 902 38.99 62.34 46.20
N ARG A 903 39.73 63.40 46.54
CA ARG A 903 40.62 64.10 45.60
C ARG A 903 41.55 63.16 44.82
N ALA A 904 42.07 62.13 45.48
CA ALA A 904 42.98 61.15 44.89
C ALA A 904 42.32 60.30 43.78
N HIS A 905 40.99 60.16 43.79
CA HIS A 905 40.25 59.35 42.82
C HIS A 905 39.77 60.18 41.63
N LEU A 906 39.46 61.46 41.84
CA LEU A 906 38.85 62.33 40.83
C LEU A 906 39.66 62.39 39.53
N GLY A 907 40.98 62.53 39.61
CA GLY A 907 41.83 62.54 38.43
C GLY A 907 41.85 61.20 37.67
N ARG A 908 41.75 60.07 38.39
CA ARG A 908 41.66 58.73 37.77
C ARG A 908 40.31 58.52 37.09
N LEU A 909 39.22 59.01 37.69
CA LEU A 909 37.87 58.97 37.11
C LEU A 909 37.80 59.77 35.80
N TRP A 910 38.31 61.01 35.80
CA TRP A 910 38.39 61.84 34.60
C TRP A 910 39.31 61.25 33.53
N THR A 911 40.43 60.65 33.94
CA THR A 911 41.35 59.96 33.02
C THR A 911 40.67 58.75 32.38
N ALA A 912 39.95 57.95 33.16
CA ALA A 912 39.24 56.77 32.65
C ALA A 912 38.14 57.14 31.65
N LEU A 913 37.38 58.21 31.92
CA LEU A 913 36.40 58.75 30.97
C LEU A 913 37.07 59.26 29.68
N ALA A 914 38.20 59.95 29.78
CA ALA A 914 38.94 60.45 28.61
C ALA A 914 39.60 59.34 27.77
N ASP A 915 39.91 58.19 28.38
CA ASP A 915 40.51 57.03 27.72
C ASP A 915 39.46 56.02 27.22
N ALA A 916 38.19 56.16 27.59
CA ALA A 916 37.11 55.30 27.12
C ALA A 916 36.84 55.55 25.62
N PRO A 917 36.88 54.52 24.77
CA PRO A 917 36.76 54.68 23.33
C PRO A 917 35.31 54.96 22.90
N GLY A 918 35.12 55.92 22.00
CA GLY A 918 33.86 56.10 21.27
C GLY A 918 32.68 56.52 22.13
N LEU A 919 32.91 57.30 23.20
CA LEU A 919 31.84 57.85 24.02
C LEU A 919 30.97 58.83 23.22
N ASP A 920 29.68 58.53 23.16
CA ASP A 920 28.63 59.40 22.64
C ASP A 920 27.67 59.69 23.81
N VAL A 921 27.98 60.75 24.56
CA VAL A 921 27.23 61.16 25.75
C VAL A 921 26.99 62.67 25.69
N ASP A 922 25.83 63.10 26.16
CA ASP A 922 25.54 64.52 26.29
C ASP A 922 26.46 65.14 27.35
N PRO A 923 27.09 66.31 27.07
CA PRO A 923 27.89 67.02 28.06
C PRO A 923 27.07 67.35 29.32
N PRO A 924 27.62 67.13 30.53
CA PRO A 924 26.88 67.34 31.76
C PRO A 924 26.76 68.83 32.10
N GLU A 925 25.62 69.24 32.66
CA GLU A 925 25.43 70.63 33.14
C GLU A 925 26.32 70.98 34.35
N ARG A 926 26.77 69.97 35.11
CA ARG A 926 27.61 70.14 36.29
C ARG A 926 28.76 69.16 36.28
N VAL A 927 29.94 69.63 36.66
CA VAL A 927 31.16 68.83 36.75
C VAL A 927 31.77 68.90 38.14
N ARG A 928 32.42 67.81 38.55
CA ARG A 928 33.20 67.78 39.78
C ARG A 928 34.64 68.19 39.50
N ALA A 929 35.01 69.39 39.95
CA ALA A 929 36.27 70.04 39.67
C ALA A 929 37.10 70.25 40.94
N VAL A 930 38.36 70.62 40.74
CA VAL A 930 39.28 71.03 41.80
C VAL A 930 39.33 72.55 41.88
N VAL A 931 38.99 73.13 43.03
CA VAL A 931 39.13 74.56 43.31
C VAL A 931 40.13 74.72 44.46
N ASP A 932 41.29 75.34 44.19
CA ASP A 932 42.35 75.59 45.19
C ASP A 932 42.71 74.38 46.09
N GLY A 933 42.62 73.17 45.53
CA GLY A 933 42.93 71.92 46.25
C GLY A 933 41.72 71.19 46.84
N ALA A 934 40.56 71.83 46.97
CA ALA A 934 39.30 71.20 47.37
C ALA A 934 38.59 70.57 46.15
N VAL A 935 37.73 69.58 46.39
CA VAL A 935 36.86 68.97 45.37
C VAL A 935 35.47 69.55 45.53
N GLU A 936 34.94 70.16 44.46
CA GLU A 936 33.64 70.83 44.45
C GLU A 936 32.86 70.44 43.20
N VAL A 937 31.52 70.42 43.30
CA VAL A 937 30.64 70.29 42.12
C VAL A 937 30.23 71.70 41.70
N VAL A 938 30.56 72.05 40.47
CA VAL A 938 30.35 73.39 39.90
C VAL A 938 29.53 73.31 38.62
N ASP A 939 29.01 74.45 38.16
CA ASP A 939 28.45 74.57 36.82
C ASP A 939 29.56 74.29 35.79
N ALA A 940 29.24 73.50 34.76
CA ALA A 940 30.20 73.17 33.71
C ALA A 940 30.74 74.44 33.03
N ALA A 941 29.91 75.47 32.84
CA ALA A 941 30.31 76.73 32.20
C ALA A 941 31.39 77.51 32.99
N ASP A 942 31.54 77.23 34.29
CA ASP A 942 32.53 77.87 35.16
C ASP A 942 33.83 77.05 35.29
N ALA A 943 33.94 75.88 34.64
CA ALA A 943 35.08 74.98 34.78
C ALA A 943 36.00 74.99 33.55
N LEU A 944 37.31 74.81 33.78
CA LEU A 944 38.30 74.64 32.71
C LEU A 944 38.96 73.26 32.81
N VAL A 945 39.31 72.68 31.66
CA VAL A 945 40.18 71.50 31.64
C VAL A 945 41.64 71.95 31.71
N LEU A 946 42.38 71.46 32.71
CA LEU A 946 43.81 71.76 32.84
C LEU A 946 44.62 70.94 31.83
N ASP A 947 45.05 71.59 30.76
CA ASP A 947 45.88 71.01 29.70
C ASP A 947 47.38 71.23 29.90
N ARG A 948 47.74 72.28 30.65
CA ARG A 948 49.13 72.69 30.84
C ARG A 948 49.44 73.11 32.28
N PRO A 949 50.44 72.50 32.96
CA PRO A 949 50.67 72.76 34.38
C PRO A 949 51.39 74.10 34.67
N ASP A 950 51.95 74.76 33.66
CA ASP A 950 52.51 76.12 33.78
C ASP A 950 51.44 77.20 33.97
N ALA A 951 50.21 76.94 33.54
CA ALA A 951 49.06 77.83 33.74
C ALA A 951 48.57 77.88 35.19
N LEU A 952 48.84 76.86 36.01
CA LEU A 952 48.32 76.73 37.38
C LEU A 952 48.44 78.00 38.26
N PRO A 953 49.57 78.74 38.27
CA PRO A 953 49.68 79.95 39.08
C PRO A 953 48.67 81.04 38.68
N LEU A 954 48.25 81.10 37.41
CA LEU A 954 47.31 82.09 36.88
C LEU A 954 45.84 81.72 37.15
N LEU A 955 45.58 80.49 37.56
CA LEU A 955 44.24 79.90 37.70
C LEU A 955 43.78 79.76 39.16
N ALA A 956 44.29 80.61 40.05
CA ALA A 956 43.87 80.61 41.45
C ALA A 956 42.35 80.90 41.56
N GLY A 957 41.62 80.06 42.31
CA GLY A 957 40.17 80.13 42.44
C GLY A 957 39.36 79.59 41.25
N GLN A 958 40.01 79.18 40.16
CA GLN A 958 39.33 78.59 39.00
C GLN A 958 39.00 77.12 39.27
N PRO A 959 37.76 76.65 39.00
CA PRO A 959 37.45 75.23 38.98
C PRO A 959 38.17 74.52 37.82
N LEU A 960 39.01 73.53 38.18
CA LEU A 960 39.80 72.78 37.21
C LEU A 960 39.40 71.31 37.17
N VAL A 961 39.07 70.83 35.97
CA VAL A 961 38.97 69.40 35.66
C VAL A 961 40.35 68.92 35.25
N ILE A 962 40.89 67.95 35.99
CA ILE A 962 42.28 67.51 35.87
C ILE A 962 42.32 66.02 35.56
N ALA A 963 42.87 65.65 34.40
CA ALA A 963 43.17 64.28 34.02
C ALA A 963 44.69 64.06 33.86
N ALA A 964 45.10 62.82 33.60
CA ALA A 964 46.48 62.48 33.29
C ALA A 964 46.96 63.20 32.01
N ASP A 965 48.28 63.33 31.89
CA ASP A 965 48.91 64.01 30.76
C ASP A 965 48.49 63.41 29.40
N GLY A 966 48.30 64.28 28.40
CA GLY A 966 47.83 63.92 27.06
C GLY A 966 46.34 63.56 26.93
N ARG A 967 45.52 63.75 27.98
CA ARG A 967 44.05 63.46 27.96
C ARG A 967 43.18 64.72 27.89
N ALA A 968 43.75 65.89 28.13
CA ALA A 968 43.01 67.14 28.27
C ALA A 968 42.16 67.49 27.04
N GLU A 969 42.66 67.26 25.83
CA GLU A 969 41.90 67.53 24.59
C GLU A 969 40.67 66.63 24.45
N ARG A 970 40.84 65.31 24.68
CA ARG A 970 39.71 64.35 24.64
C ARG A 970 38.69 64.66 25.72
N LEU A 971 39.15 65.02 26.91
CA LEU A 971 38.27 65.34 28.02
C LEU A 971 37.51 66.67 27.83
N ALA A 972 38.18 67.69 27.28
CA ALA A 972 37.57 68.96 26.91
C ALA A 972 36.47 68.75 25.86
N ALA A 973 36.73 67.94 24.84
CA ALA A 973 35.73 67.60 23.83
C ALA A 973 34.56 66.79 24.41
N LEU A 974 34.82 65.84 25.32
CA LEU A 974 33.78 65.04 25.97
C LEU A 974 32.85 65.87 26.86
N LEU A 975 33.40 66.84 27.59
CA LEU A 975 32.66 67.65 28.55
C LEU A 975 32.17 68.98 27.98
N ASP A 976 32.49 69.29 26.71
CA ASP A 976 32.29 70.60 26.08
C ASP A 976 32.86 71.77 26.90
N LEU A 977 34.08 71.59 27.42
CA LEU A 977 34.77 72.58 28.27
C LEU A 977 35.97 73.20 27.57
N PRO A 978 36.25 74.51 27.78
CA PRO A 978 37.47 75.13 27.27
C PRO A 978 38.71 74.60 28.00
N ARG A 979 39.84 74.57 27.29
CA ARG A 979 41.14 74.26 27.89
C ARG A 979 41.73 75.50 28.53
N ALA A 980 42.40 75.33 29.67
CA ALA A 980 43.01 76.44 30.38
C ALA A 980 44.01 77.24 29.53
N GLY A 981 44.79 76.58 28.67
CA GLY A 981 45.70 77.23 27.74
C GLY A 981 45.04 78.08 26.65
N GLU A 982 43.77 77.84 26.31
CA GLU A 982 43.02 78.63 25.31
C GLU A 982 42.45 79.92 25.89
N GLU A 983 42.10 79.90 27.18
CA GLU A 983 41.54 81.06 27.90
C GLU A 983 42.60 82.04 28.40
N LEU A 984 43.86 81.61 28.47
CA LEU A 984 44.97 82.43 28.99
C LEU A 984 45.76 83.12 27.87
N PRO A 985 45.95 84.46 27.91
CA PRO A 985 46.74 85.18 26.91
C PRO A 985 48.23 84.83 26.88
N GLY A 986 48.83 84.50 28.03
CA GLY A 986 50.23 84.03 28.13
C GLY A 986 51.30 85.09 27.83
N VAL A 987 51.01 86.38 28.05
CA VAL A 987 51.91 87.49 27.69
C VAL A 987 53.08 87.60 28.67
N ILE A 988 54.30 87.40 28.18
CA ILE A 988 55.53 87.55 28.98
C ILE A 988 55.97 89.02 29.02
N GLU A 989 55.91 89.65 30.20
CA GLU A 989 56.26 91.08 30.38
C GLU A 989 57.72 91.29 30.83
N SER A 990 58.38 90.23 31.27
CA SER A 990 59.75 90.26 31.79
C SER A 990 60.80 90.02 30.70
N ALA A 991 62.01 90.57 30.87
CA ALA A 991 63.12 90.40 29.93
C ALA A 991 64.05 89.24 30.35
N GLY A 992 64.11 88.17 29.55
CA GLY A 992 64.98 87.02 29.78
C GLY A 992 66.26 87.01 28.94
N THR A 993 67.21 86.15 29.28
CA THR A 993 68.45 85.92 28.53
C THR A 993 68.56 84.46 28.11
N ASP A 994 68.89 84.19 26.85
CA ASP A 994 69.04 82.83 26.35
C ASP A 994 70.27 82.16 26.96
N ARG A 995 70.10 80.94 27.48
CA ARG A 995 71.17 80.13 28.10
C ARG A 995 71.13 78.69 27.56
N PRO A 996 72.30 78.02 27.43
CA PRO A 996 72.31 76.60 27.14
C PRO A 996 71.73 75.80 28.31
N VAL A 997 71.03 74.70 28.01
CA VAL A 997 70.60 73.76 29.03
C VAL A 997 71.83 73.05 29.62
N PRO A 998 71.96 72.95 30.96
CA PRO A 998 73.08 72.27 31.61
C PRO A 998 73.25 70.82 31.12
N ALA A 999 74.49 70.37 30.99
CA ALA A 999 74.79 69.03 30.48
C ALA A 999 74.27 67.92 31.41
N GLU A 1000 74.19 68.22 32.70
CA GLU A 1000 73.73 67.34 33.76
C GLU A 1000 72.24 67.02 33.62
N VAL A 1001 71.42 68.01 33.25
CA VAL A 1001 69.99 67.77 32.98
C VAL A 1001 69.81 66.98 31.69
N ARG A 1002 70.60 67.27 30.65
CA ARG A 1002 70.53 66.49 29.40
C ARG A 1002 70.97 65.03 29.56
N ALA A 1003 71.65 64.69 30.65
CA ALA A 1003 71.98 63.31 30.97
C ALA A 1003 70.78 62.52 31.51
N VAL A 1004 69.85 63.17 32.22
CA VAL A 1004 68.62 62.54 32.74
C VAL A 1004 67.37 62.84 31.91
N LEU A 1005 67.42 63.89 31.07
CA LEU A 1005 66.40 64.28 30.09
C LEU A 1005 67.04 64.53 28.71
N PRO A 1006 67.42 63.48 27.96
CA PRO A 1006 68.10 63.61 26.68
C PRO A 1006 67.34 64.42 25.62
N GLU A 1007 66.01 64.38 25.67
CA GLU A 1007 65.09 65.05 24.73
C GLU A 1007 64.86 66.53 25.05
N ALA A 1008 65.41 67.04 26.17
CA ALA A 1008 65.27 68.43 26.55
C ALA A 1008 65.88 69.39 25.50
N PRO A 1009 65.27 70.57 25.27
CA PRO A 1009 65.75 71.53 24.27
C PRO A 1009 67.19 72.00 24.58
N GLY A 1010 67.94 72.37 23.54
CA GLY A 1010 69.35 72.78 23.71
C GLY A 1010 69.55 74.11 24.43
N THR A 1011 68.54 74.98 24.43
CA THR A 1011 68.56 76.30 25.07
C THR A 1011 67.24 76.61 25.74
N TYR A 1012 67.28 77.43 26.78
CA TYR A 1012 66.11 77.98 27.46
C TYR A 1012 66.30 79.48 27.70
N ARG A 1013 65.23 80.18 28.02
CA ARG A 1013 65.28 81.60 28.37
C ARG A 1013 65.25 81.77 29.88
N ALA A 1014 66.34 82.29 30.44
CA ALA A 1014 66.55 82.44 31.87
C ALA A 1014 66.08 83.82 32.37
N TYR A 1015 65.37 83.82 33.49
CA TYR A 1015 64.82 85.01 34.14
C TYR A 1015 65.30 85.11 35.58
N GLY A 1016 65.50 86.34 36.07
CA GLY A 1016 65.67 86.59 37.51
C GLY A 1016 64.34 86.70 38.26
N SER A 1017 63.28 87.08 37.55
CA SER A 1017 61.88 87.08 37.98
C SER A 1017 61.04 87.02 36.70
N LEU A 1018 60.34 85.91 36.47
CA LEU A 1018 59.49 85.73 35.29
C LEU A 1018 58.08 86.23 35.62
N VAL A 1019 57.54 87.12 34.78
CA VAL A 1019 56.18 87.68 34.89
C VAL A 1019 55.41 87.36 33.62
N VAL A 1020 54.25 86.70 33.79
CA VAL A 1020 53.30 86.33 32.73
C VAL A 1020 51.92 86.83 33.13
N ASP A 1021 51.24 87.55 32.23
CA ASP A 1021 49.93 88.17 32.46
C ASP A 1021 49.82 88.94 33.79
N GLY A 1022 50.88 89.69 34.12
CA GLY A 1022 50.97 90.49 35.35
C GLY A 1022 51.23 89.70 36.64
N GLN A 1023 51.39 88.38 36.59
CA GLN A 1023 51.71 87.53 37.74
C GLN A 1023 53.12 86.94 37.69
N ALA A 1024 53.76 86.83 38.87
CA ALA A 1024 55.07 86.21 38.99
C ALA A 1024 54.94 84.68 38.92
N VAL A 1025 55.51 84.08 37.88
CA VAL A 1025 55.56 82.62 37.69
C VAL A 1025 57.01 82.15 37.69
N ARG A 1026 57.23 80.86 37.95
CA ARG A 1026 58.58 80.30 38.03
C ARG A 1026 59.01 79.64 36.72
N TRP A 1027 58.04 79.26 35.88
CA TRP A 1027 58.29 78.74 34.54
C TRP A 1027 57.07 78.99 33.64
N TRP A 1028 57.31 78.98 32.34
CA TRP A 1028 56.28 79.10 31.30
C TRP A 1028 56.78 78.40 30.03
N TYR A 1029 55.90 77.69 29.33
CA TYR A 1029 56.21 77.02 28.06
C TYR A 1029 55.23 77.49 26.98
N GLY A 1030 55.24 78.79 26.64
CA GLY A 1030 54.23 79.41 25.78
C GLY A 1030 54.29 78.98 24.30
N ASP A 1031 53.45 79.63 23.49
CA ASP A 1031 53.29 79.35 22.05
C ASP A 1031 54.55 79.57 21.19
N ASP A 1032 55.65 80.06 21.78
CA ASP A 1032 56.93 80.23 21.12
C ASP A 1032 57.81 78.96 21.17
N ASP A 1033 57.27 77.84 21.66
CA ASP A 1033 57.92 76.53 21.82
C ASP A 1033 59.24 76.61 22.60
N ARG A 1034 59.30 77.53 23.58
CA ARG A 1034 60.50 77.78 24.39
C ARG A 1034 60.21 77.65 25.87
N VAL A 1035 61.21 77.12 26.58
CA VAL A 1035 61.19 77.07 28.04
C VAL A 1035 61.64 78.42 28.60
N HIS A 1036 60.74 79.08 29.31
CA HIS A 1036 61.02 80.25 30.14
C HIS A 1036 61.11 79.81 31.59
N ALA A 1037 62.20 80.13 32.28
CA ALA A 1037 62.42 79.64 33.63
C ALA A 1037 63.12 80.64 34.55
N ASP A 1038 62.67 80.65 35.80
CA ASP A 1038 63.29 81.31 36.95
C ASP A 1038 63.70 80.24 37.99
N GLY A 1039 65.01 80.11 38.17
CA GLY A 1039 65.63 79.17 39.10
C GLY A 1039 65.53 77.69 38.70
N ALA A 1040 66.18 76.82 39.48
CA ALA A 1040 66.23 75.37 39.22
C ALA A 1040 64.84 74.71 39.22
N TRP A 1041 63.95 75.14 40.12
CA TRP A 1041 62.59 74.61 40.25
C TRP A 1041 61.76 74.80 38.97
N GLY A 1042 61.82 76.01 38.40
CA GLY A 1042 61.10 76.34 37.17
C GLY A 1042 61.72 75.69 35.95
N LEU A 1043 63.05 75.71 35.88
CA LEU A 1043 63.79 75.11 34.77
C LEU A 1043 63.52 73.61 34.66
N ALA A 1044 63.51 72.89 35.79
CA ALA A 1044 63.22 71.46 35.80
C ALA A 1044 61.85 71.12 35.21
N ARG A 1045 60.80 71.85 35.63
CA ARG A 1045 59.42 71.65 35.16
C ARG A 1045 59.25 72.03 33.69
N GLY A 1046 59.83 73.16 33.29
CA GLY A 1046 59.79 73.59 31.90
C GLY A 1046 60.49 72.62 30.95
N LEU A 1047 61.66 72.10 31.33
CA LEU A 1047 62.38 71.12 30.51
C LEU A 1047 61.68 69.76 30.49
N ALA A 1048 61.17 69.28 31.63
CA ALA A 1048 60.41 68.04 31.71
C ALA A 1048 59.13 68.09 30.86
N TRP A 1049 58.42 69.23 30.90
CA TRP A 1049 57.24 69.45 30.07
C TRP A 1049 57.58 69.51 28.58
N ALA A 1050 58.59 70.29 28.20
CA ALA A 1050 59.04 70.40 26.80
C ALA A 1050 59.56 69.07 26.21
N ALA A 1051 60.11 68.19 27.07
CA ALA A 1051 60.58 66.87 26.68
C ALA A 1051 59.48 65.80 26.63
N GLY A 1052 58.24 66.12 27.06
CA GLY A 1052 57.17 65.14 27.19
C GLY A 1052 57.40 64.11 28.31
N ARG A 1053 58.17 64.48 29.32
CA ARG A 1053 58.64 63.63 30.44
C ARG A 1053 58.28 64.27 31.78
N TRP A 1054 57.01 64.59 31.98
CA TRP A 1054 56.54 65.34 33.15
C TRP A 1054 56.83 64.62 34.48
N GLU A 1055 56.86 63.29 34.48
CA GLU A 1055 57.24 62.43 35.60
C GLU A 1055 58.66 62.76 36.12
N ASP A 1056 59.58 63.08 35.22
CA ASP A 1056 61.01 63.29 35.51
C ASP A 1056 61.31 64.72 36.03
N ARG A 1057 60.30 65.58 36.18
CA ARG A 1057 60.47 66.97 36.66
C ARG A 1057 61.17 67.08 38.01
N LEU A 1058 60.94 66.11 38.91
CA LEU A 1058 61.56 66.10 40.25
C LEU A 1058 63.00 65.60 40.19
N LEU A 1059 63.26 64.63 39.31
CA LEU A 1059 64.60 64.12 39.01
C LEU A 1059 65.48 65.23 38.40
N ALA A 1060 64.96 65.92 37.38
CA ALA A 1060 65.62 67.08 36.78
C ALA A 1060 65.86 68.20 37.79
N GLU A 1061 64.93 68.43 38.72
CA GLU A 1061 65.08 69.41 39.80
C GLU A 1061 66.18 69.02 40.79
N ALA A 1062 66.30 67.73 41.12
CA ALA A 1062 67.34 67.21 42.00
C ALA A 1062 68.73 67.41 41.39
N VAL A 1063 68.92 67.02 40.12
CA VAL A 1063 70.17 67.17 39.39
C VAL A 1063 70.55 68.66 39.18
N LEU A 1064 69.57 69.53 38.96
CA LEU A 1064 69.81 70.99 38.87
C LEU A 1064 70.22 71.62 40.21
N ARG A 1065 69.81 71.05 41.34
CA ARG A 1065 70.16 71.54 42.67
C ARG A 1065 71.51 71.02 43.15
N ASP A 1066 71.82 69.77 42.83
CA ASP A 1066 73.09 69.12 43.17
C ASP A 1066 73.68 68.38 41.96
N PRO A 1067 74.40 69.09 41.08
CA PRO A 1067 75.03 68.49 39.90
C PRO A 1067 76.04 67.38 40.22
N GLU A 1068 76.64 67.37 41.42
CA GLU A 1068 77.62 66.36 41.82
C GLU A 1068 76.98 64.99 42.11
N ALA A 1069 75.67 64.96 42.37
CA ALA A 1069 74.91 63.72 42.58
C ALA A 1069 74.61 62.96 41.29
N LEU A 1070 74.85 63.54 40.11
CA LEU A 1070 74.51 62.95 38.81
C LEU A 1070 75.01 61.50 38.61
N PRO A 1071 76.25 61.11 38.97
CA PRO A 1071 76.69 59.73 38.79
C PRO A 1071 75.89 58.72 39.63
N ALA A 1072 75.43 59.11 40.82
CA ALA A 1072 74.61 58.26 41.67
C ALA A 1072 73.18 58.16 41.11
N VAL A 1073 72.62 59.28 40.67
CA VAL A 1073 71.30 59.33 40.02
C VAL A 1073 71.26 58.47 38.76
N LEU A 1074 72.28 58.54 37.90
CA LEU A 1074 72.35 57.69 36.70
C LEU A 1074 72.44 56.20 37.06
N ALA A 1075 73.17 55.85 38.13
CA ALA A 1075 73.24 54.46 38.60
C ALA A 1075 71.92 53.96 39.20
N GLU A 1076 71.13 54.84 39.83
CA GLU A 1076 69.77 54.52 40.26
C GLU A 1076 68.82 54.34 39.06
N MET A 1077 68.90 55.21 38.05
CA MET A 1077 68.14 55.07 36.80
C MET A 1077 68.47 53.78 36.03
N ASP A 1078 69.72 53.32 36.05
CA ASP A 1078 70.11 52.03 35.45
C ASP A 1078 69.38 50.84 36.11
N LEU A 1079 68.84 50.99 37.32
CA LEU A 1079 68.02 49.97 37.99
C LEU A 1079 66.54 50.02 37.57
N GLU A 1080 66.10 51.13 36.99
CA GLU A 1080 64.71 51.39 36.57
C GLU A 1080 64.45 51.03 35.09
N GLN A 1081 65.48 50.61 34.34
CA GLN A 1081 65.31 50.11 32.98
C GLN A 1081 64.68 48.71 32.98
N ASP A 1082 63.38 48.63 32.69
CA ASP A 1082 62.69 47.43 32.20
C ASP A 1082 62.96 47.20 30.70
#